data_AF-A0A7W1L618-F1
#
_entry.id   AF-A0A7W1L618-F1
#
_cell.length_a   1.000
_cell.length_b   1.000
_cell.length_c   1.000
_cell.angle_alpha   90.00
_cell.angle_beta   90.00
_cell.angle_gamma   90.00
#
_symmetry.space_group_name_H-M   'P 1'
#
loop_
_entity.id
_entity.type
_entity.pdbx_description
1 polymer ?
#
loop_
_entity_poly.entity_id
_entity_poly.type
_entity_poly.pdbx_seq_one_letter_code
_entity_poly.pdbx_strand_id
1 'polypeptide(L)'
;RARERILTLETLARQSDELAAMDFTFLFDLSRELFSIGFNVTEGRRDVSFYDLLASEARLCSYVTIAQGQVPQDHWFSLGRLLVAPRGEPILVSWSGSMFEYLMPLLVMPNYGNTLLDHACKAAVQQQIEYGNARDVPWGISESGYSRTDLHQNYQYRAFGVPGLGLKRGLAEDLVIAPYASAMALMVAPREACENLQRLSAEGREGAYGFYEAIDYTPSRLPPDVSSVTVGSFMAHHQGMSLLALVYLLRDLPMQRRFLSRPLLKAADLLLQERLPKTEANVLPEDLPLEESRPEHGNGEGVMRVLTNPNSQTPDVHLLSNGRYHVAISSAGGGYSRWRELAVTRWREDATRDSWGTFVYLRDVATGEFWSTAYQPTLRATKGYEAIFTQARAEFRQRQAGFEIHTELCVSPEDDVELRRTTVTNHSTTARTIELTSYAEVVLATQAADEAHPAFSNLFVQTEFLRPSSAILCTRRARSEEEKPPWLLHLMAGQGGVQGEVSCETDRLKFIGRGRSLADPAAMQKAAPLSDSAGSVLDPIISLRRTVTLEPNETAVLDFVIGVTESRESAVALVEKYQHSRMTDRALDLAWTHSQVTLRQLDATEAEAQLYARLAGAIIYADPARRATPGVLLGNRRGQSGLWTYGISGDTALVLLRITDTEKIEIVRQLIQAHSYWRAKGLVVELVILNEDVSVYRQSLHDQISNLIAAGTAAPMLDKPGGIFVRRLEQIPNDDRVLLQSAARIVLDDEHGSLAEQLEQRSVLEPLVPALAPTRLAVVDASTPPPARELIYQNGFGGFTRDGHEYVITLAPGQVTPAPWVNVLANPSFGTVVSESGGAYTWAENAHEFRLTPWHNDPVQDTTGEAFYIRDEETGEVWSPAPWPARGATPYVIRHGFGYTVFEHFEHGIVSELWVYVAMDAP
;
A
#
# COMPACT_ATOMS: atom_id res chain seq x y z
N ARG A 1 50.00 22.93 -46.22
CA ARG A 1 50.07 23.28 -44.78
C ARG A 1 49.28 24.53 -44.37
N ALA A 2 49.65 25.78 -44.71
CA ALA A 2 48.87 26.96 -44.25
C ALA A 2 47.47 27.06 -44.90
N ARG A 3 47.38 26.97 -46.23
CA ARG A 3 46.09 26.92 -46.97
C ARG A 3 45.20 25.76 -46.55
N GLU A 4 45.80 24.59 -46.38
CA GLU A 4 45.13 23.38 -45.91
C GLU A 4 44.55 23.57 -44.50
N ARG A 5 45.31 24.19 -43.58
CA ARG A 5 44.84 24.50 -42.23
C ARG A 5 43.73 25.55 -42.23
N ILE A 6 43.78 26.54 -43.11
CA ILE A 6 42.69 27.52 -43.30
C ILE A 6 41.43 26.81 -43.79
N LEU A 7 41.55 25.96 -44.81
CA LEU A 7 40.42 25.19 -45.34
C LEU A 7 39.80 24.27 -44.26
N THR A 8 40.63 23.63 -43.44
CA THR A 8 40.15 22.83 -42.30
C THR A 8 39.42 23.70 -41.28
N LEU A 9 39.94 24.88 -40.94
CA LEU A 9 39.30 25.80 -39.99
C LEU A 9 37.97 26.33 -40.53
N GLU A 10 37.89 26.70 -41.81
CA GLU A 10 36.64 27.12 -42.47
C GLU A 10 35.63 25.99 -42.52
N THR A 11 36.08 24.76 -42.80
CA THR A 11 35.21 23.56 -42.79
C THR A 11 34.68 23.28 -41.39
N LEU A 12 35.54 23.31 -40.36
CA LEU A 12 35.15 23.11 -38.97
C LEU A 12 34.22 24.23 -38.47
N ALA A 13 34.45 25.48 -38.87
CA ALA A 13 33.58 26.61 -38.54
C ALA A 13 32.18 26.40 -39.14
N ARG A 14 32.10 26.05 -40.43
CA ARG A 14 30.82 25.73 -41.08
C ARG A 14 30.11 24.55 -40.43
N GLN A 15 30.82 23.46 -40.16
CA GLN A 15 30.26 22.30 -39.45
C GLN A 15 29.77 22.66 -38.04
N SER A 16 30.49 23.52 -37.33
CA SER A 16 30.08 23.99 -36.00
C SER A 16 28.82 24.84 -36.07
N ASP A 17 28.70 25.71 -37.09
CA ASP A 17 27.49 26.51 -37.29
C ASP A 17 26.29 25.62 -37.69
N GLU A 18 26.49 24.61 -38.54
CA GLU A 18 25.46 23.61 -38.88
C GLU A 18 25.00 22.81 -37.65
N LEU A 19 25.93 22.39 -36.78
CA LEU A 19 25.61 21.67 -35.54
C LEU A 19 24.97 22.55 -34.45
N ALA A 20 25.21 23.86 -34.49
CA ALA A 20 24.63 24.83 -33.55
C ALA A 20 23.19 25.23 -33.92
N ALA A 21 22.70 24.85 -35.10
CA ALA A 21 21.34 25.14 -35.55
C ALA A 21 20.34 24.14 -34.92
N MET A 22 19.80 24.50 -33.76
CA MET A 22 18.70 23.77 -33.11
C MET A 22 17.37 24.47 -33.43
N ASP A 23 16.35 23.71 -33.83
CA ASP A 23 14.99 24.23 -34.04
C ASP A 23 14.21 24.25 -32.72
N PHE A 24 13.94 25.44 -32.19
CA PHE A 24 13.15 25.64 -30.98
C PHE A 24 11.67 25.91 -31.27
N THR A 25 11.27 26.07 -32.53
CA THR A 25 9.91 26.50 -32.90
C THR A 25 8.85 25.51 -32.44
N PHE A 26 9.17 24.21 -32.38
CA PHE A 26 8.24 23.18 -31.91
C PHE A 26 7.92 23.27 -30.41
N LEU A 27 8.76 23.92 -29.59
CA LEU A 27 8.49 24.19 -28.18
C LEU A 27 7.75 25.52 -27.97
N PHE A 28 7.70 26.39 -28.99
CA PHE A 28 7.11 27.72 -28.90
C PHE A 28 5.60 27.68 -29.13
N ASP A 29 4.84 28.21 -28.18
CA ASP A 29 3.39 28.37 -28.32
C ASP A 29 3.04 29.75 -28.88
N LEU A 30 2.51 29.78 -30.10
CA LEU A 30 2.14 31.02 -30.79
C LEU A 30 0.99 31.78 -30.12
N SER A 31 0.13 31.10 -29.36
CA SER A 31 -1.03 31.74 -28.72
C SER A 31 -0.64 32.47 -27.43
N ARG A 32 0.34 31.93 -26.71
CA ARG A 32 0.85 32.50 -25.45
C ARG A 32 2.14 33.31 -25.64
N GLU A 33 2.80 33.16 -26.78
CA GLU A 33 4.12 33.71 -27.07
C GLU A 33 5.19 33.28 -26.05
N LEU A 34 5.11 32.04 -25.56
CA LEU A 34 6.00 31.47 -24.54
C LEU A 34 6.49 30.08 -24.97
N PHE A 35 7.64 29.68 -24.43
CA PHE A 35 8.14 28.31 -24.59
C PHE A 35 7.49 27.37 -23.57
N SER A 36 7.06 26.19 -24.04
CA SER A 36 6.72 25.08 -23.15
C SER A 36 7.97 24.57 -22.43
N ILE A 37 7.82 24.10 -21.20
CA ILE A 37 8.96 23.60 -20.40
C ILE A 37 9.55 22.29 -20.92
N GLY A 38 8.81 21.56 -21.76
CA GLY A 38 9.21 20.25 -22.24
C GLY A 38 8.36 19.74 -23.41
N PHE A 39 8.85 18.65 -24.01
CA PHE A 39 8.12 17.91 -25.03
C PHE A 39 8.18 16.42 -24.73
N ASN A 40 7.01 15.79 -24.60
CA ASN A 40 6.91 14.35 -24.41
C ASN A 40 7.00 13.66 -25.77
N VAL A 41 8.15 13.03 -26.03
CA VAL A 41 8.44 12.34 -27.29
C VAL A 41 7.51 11.13 -27.51
N THR A 42 7.14 10.42 -26.44
CA THR A 42 6.27 9.23 -26.52
C THR A 42 4.83 9.60 -26.87
N GLU A 43 4.32 10.69 -26.29
CA GLU A 43 2.94 11.15 -26.48
C GLU A 43 2.80 12.15 -27.64
N GLY A 44 3.92 12.60 -28.22
CA GLY A 44 3.93 13.56 -29.32
C GLY A 44 3.34 14.92 -28.97
N ARG A 45 3.37 15.32 -27.69
CA ARG A 45 2.77 16.58 -27.21
C ARG A 45 3.73 17.40 -26.37
N ARG A 46 3.55 18.72 -26.44
CA ARG A 46 4.20 19.70 -25.56
C ARG A 46 3.63 19.62 -24.15
N ASP A 47 4.45 20.00 -23.18
CA ASP A 47 4.00 20.21 -21.82
C ASP A 47 3.02 21.39 -21.72
N VAL A 48 2.12 21.34 -20.73
CA VAL A 48 1.11 22.40 -20.50
C VAL A 48 1.65 23.56 -19.68
N SER A 49 2.86 23.42 -19.13
CA SER A 49 3.55 24.46 -18.36
C SER A 49 4.53 25.23 -19.25
N PHE A 50 4.77 26.50 -18.92
CA PHE A 50 5.54 27.44 -19.76
C PHE A 50 6.63 28.15 -18.96
N TYR A 51 7.72 28.51 -19.64
CA TYR A 51 8.70 29.47 -19.10
C TYR A 51 8.16 30.88 -19.26
N ASP A 52 7.58 31.41 -18.19
CA ASP A 52 6.77 32.63 -18.20
C ASP A 52 7.35 33.75 -17.33
N LEU A 53 8.55 33.63 -16.77
CA LEU A 53 9.19 34.66 -15.94
C LEU A 53 10.52 35.14 -16.52
N LEU A 54 10.77 36.46 -16.45
CA LEU A 54 12.02 37.07 -16.92
C LEU A 54 13.21 36.77 -15.97
N ALA A 55 12.94 36.60 -14.67
CA ALA A 55 13.94 36.17 -13.70
C ALA A 55 14.09 34.64 -13.71
N SER A 56 14.52 34.10 -14.84
CA SER A 56 14.86 32.68 -15.01
C SER A 56 16.05 32.54 -15.95
N GLU A 57 16.79 31.45 -15.81
CA GLU A 57 17.83 31.01 -16.71
C GLU A 57 17.33 30.81 -18.15
N ALA A 58 16.05 30.43 -18.29
CA ALA A 58 15.40 30.20 -19.59
C ALA A 58 15.43 31.44 -20.49
N ARG A 59 15.59 32.65 -19.92
CA ARG A 59 15.74 33.90 -20.69
C ARG A 59 16.93 33.86 -21.66
N LEU A 60 17.97 33.07 -21.37
CA LEU A 60 19.08 32.89 -22.30
C LEU A 60 18.61 32.21 -23.59
N CYS A 61 17.76 31.18 -23.48
CA CYS A 61 17.14 30.52 -24.62
C CYS A 61 16.24 31.49 -25.40
N SER A 62 15.40 32.26 -24.69
CA SER A 62 14.56 33.31 -25.27
C SER A 62 15.38 34.33 -26.06
N TYR A 63 16.49 34.81 -25.49
CA TYR A 63 17.37 35.76 -26.16
C TYR A 63 17.99 35.18 -27.43
N VAL A 64 18.56 33.97 -27.34
CA VAL A 64 19.25 33.32 -28.47
C VAL A 64 18.29 33.02 -29.61
N THR A 65 17.08 32.53 -29.32
CA THR A 65 16.08 32.19 -30.33
C THR A 65 15.53 33.43 -31.04
N ILE A 66 15.35 34.54 -30.33
CA ILE A 66 15.01 35.85 -30.93
C ILE A 66 16.16 36.34 -31.82
N ALA A 67 17.41 36.29 -31.33
CA ALA A 67 18.57 36.74 -32.07
C ALA A 67 18.84 35.90 -33.34
N GLN A 68 18.43 34.62 -33.34
CA GLN A 68 18.49 33.73 -34.49
C GLN A 68 17.28 33.89 -35.44
N GLY A 69 16.27 34.68 -35.06
CA GLY A 69 15.05 34.88 -35.85
C GLY A 69 14.10 33.68 -35.86
N GLN A 70 14.19 32.78 -34.89
CA GLN A 70 13.28 31.62 -34.77
C GLN A 70 11.93 31.99 -34.17
N VAL A 71 11.90 32.98 -33.26
CA VAL A 71 10.69 33.45 -32.57
C VAL A 71 10.63 34.99 -32.63
N PRO A 72 9.43 35.60 -32.58
CA PRO A 72 9.29 37.05 -32.61
C PRO A 72 9.85 37.72 -31.37
N GLN A 73 10.24 38.99 -31.50
CA GLN A 73 10.76 39.79 -30.39
C GLN A 73 9.74 39.98 -29.25
N ASP A 74 8.44 39.93 -29.57
CA ASP A 74 7.33 40.06 -28.62
C ASP A 74 7.42 39.02 -27.48
N HIS A 75 7.96 37.82 -27.76
CA HIS A 75 8.24 36.80 -26.76
C HIS A 75 9.02 37.35 -25.54
N TRP A 76 10.02 38.20 -25.77
CA TRP A 76 10.82 38.78 -24.68
C TRP A 76 9.97 39.59 -23.71
N PHE A 77 8.96 40.28 -24.22
CA PHE A 77 8.07 41.14 -23.44
C PHE A 77 6.88 40.38 -22.84
N SER A 78 6.57 39.20 -23.37
CA SER A 78 5.58 38.27 -22.84
C SER A 78 6.06 37.51 -21.59
N LEU A 79 7.37 37.50 -21.30
CA LEU A 79 7.89 37.04 -20.01
C LEU A 79 7.38 37.93 -18.85
N GLY A 80 7.06 37.35 -17.71
CA GLY A 80 6.53 38.06 -16.54
C GLY A 80 7.61 38.91 -15.85
N ARG A 81 7.26 40.15 -15.50
CA ARG A 81 8.06 41.06 -14.64
C ARG A 81 7.43 41.19 -13.26
N LEU A 82 7.20 40.07 -12.58
CA LEU A 82 6.63 40.08 -11.23
C LEU A 82 7.63 40.72 -10.26
N LEU A 83 7.26 41.86 -9.68
CA LEU A 83 8.08 42.60 -8.74
C LEU A 83 7.50 42.47 -7.33
N VAL A 84 8.35 42.14 -6.36
CA VAL A 84 8.06 42.21 -4.92
C VAL A 84 9.01 43.18 -4.25
N ALA A 85 8.57 43.86 -3.20
CA ALA A 85 9.38 44.81 -2.44
C ALA A 85 9.35 44.49 -0.93
N PRO A 86 9.98 43.39 -0.47
CA PRO A 86 9.94 42.97 0.94
C PRO A 86 10.48 44.04 1.91
N ARG A 87 11.35 44.95 1.43
CA ARG A 87 11.98 46.03 2.22
C ARG A 87 12.17 47.34 1.44
N GLY A 88 11.33 47.60 0.43
CA GLY A 88 11.28 48.88 -0.30
C GLY A 88 12.09 48.94 -1.61
N GLU A 89 12.96 47.97 -1.91
CA GLU A 89 13.59 47.84 -3.23
C GLU A 89 12.87 46.76 -4.06
N PRO A 90 12.45 47.05 -5.30
CA PRO A 90 11.71 46.11 -6.14
C PRO A 90 12.62 45.02 -6.72
N ILE A 91 12.28 43.75 -6.50
CA ILE A 91 13.02 42.58 -6.94
C ILE A 91 12.15 41.74 -7.88
N LEU A 92 12.72 41.28 -9.00
CA LEU A 92 12.04 40.32 -9.86
C LEU A 92 11.97 38.94 -9.19
N VAL A 93 10.78 38.37 -9.11
CA VAL A 93 10.53 37.03 -8.56
C VAL A 93 10.79 35.96 -9.61
N SER A 94 11.42 34.86 -9.22
CA SER A 94 11.57 33.66 -10.03
C SER A 94 10.63 32.55 -9.56
N TRP A 95 10.62 31.39 -10.22
CA TRP A 95 9.77 30.28 -9.77
C TRP A 95 10.27 29.67 -8.46
N SER A 96 11.54 29.29 -8.41
CA SER A 96 12.10 28.59 -7.25
C SER A 96 12.83 29.50 -6.25
N GLY A 97 13.16 30.73 -6.61
CA GLY A 97 13.98 31.62 -5.77
C GLY A 97 15.45 31.20 -5.69
N SER A 98 15.92 30.41 -6.66
CA SER A 98 17.26 29.82 -6.71
C SER A 98 18.27 30.83 -7.26
N MET A 99 19.48 30.89 -6.67
CA MET A 99 20.54 31.78 -7.17
C MET A 99 20.89 31.52 -8.65
N PHE A 100 20.80 30.26 -9.08
CA PHE A 100 21.08 29.84 -10.45
C PHE A 100 20.19 30.53 -11.49
N GLU A 101 18.89 30.68 -11.22
CA GLU A 101 17.92 31.30 -12.14
C GLU A 101 18.33 32.74 -12.50
N TYR A 102 18.93 33.46 -11.54
CA TYR A 102 19.39 34.83 -11.73
C TYR A 102 20.78 34.91 -12.35
N LEU A 103 21.73 34.12 -11.86
CA LEU A 103 23.15 34.32 -12.16
C LEU A 103 23.70 33.45 -13.30
N MET A 104 23.12 32.28 -13.58
CA MET A 104 23.64 31.39 -14.64
C MET A 104 23.72 32.10 -16.01
N PRO A 105 22.71 32.90 -16.43
CA PRO A 105 22.81 33.62 -17.70
C PRO A 105 24.02 34.55 -17.79
N LEU A 106 24.48 35.14 -16.68
CA LEU A 106 25.60 36.09 -16.66
C LEU A 106 26.94 35.46 -17.06
N LEU A 107 27.06 34.13 -16.96
CA LEU A 107 28.27 33.40 -17.35
C LEU A 107 28.61 33.59 -18.83
N VAL A 108 27.60 33.83 -19.68
CA VAL A 108 27.76 33.97 -21.13
C VAL A 108 27.05 35.18 -21.71
N MET A 109 25.88 35.55 -21.18
CA MET A 109 25.07 36.67 -21.66
C MET A 109 25.52 37.97 -21.01
N PRO A 110 25.68 39.08 -21.76
CA PRO A 110 26.06 40.37 -21.20
C PRO A 110 24.97 40.92 -20.26
N ASN A 111 25.39 41.75 -19.32
CA ASN A 111 24.51 42.48 -18.42
C ASN A 111 24.96 43.94 -18.34
N TYR A 112 24.00 44.86 -18.29
CA TYR A 112 24.26 46.29 -18.34
C TYR A 112 23.86 46.95 -17.03
N GLY A 113 24.75 47.78 -16.48
CA GLY A 113 24.51 48.46 -15.22
C GLY A 113 23.25 49.33 -15.24
N ASN A 114 22.54 49.39 -14.11
CA ASN A 114 21.30 50.17 -13.92
C ASN A 114 20.13 49.72 -14.79
N THR A 115 20.13 48.47 -15.23
CA THR A 115 18.98 47.83 -15.88
C THR A 115 18.16 47.02 -14.89
N LEU A 116 16.96 46.63 -15.29
CA LEU A 116 16.07 45.77 -14.49
C LEU A 116 16.75 44.43 -14.14
N LEU A 117 17.43 43.79 -15.09
CA LEU A 117 18.14 42.53 -14.87
C LEU A 117 19.35 42.69 -13.96
N ASP A 118 20.11 43.78 -14.10
CA ASP A 118 21.24 44.10 -13.21
C ASP A 118 20.78 44.29 -11.77
N HIS A 119 19.68 45.02 -11.58
CA HIS A 119 19.09 45.21 -10.26
C HIS A 119 18.59 43.88 -9.67
N ALA A 120 17.88 43.08 -10.46
CA ALA A 120 17.39 41.77 -10.00
C ALA A 120 18.52 40.84 -9.55
N CYS A 121 19.64 40.79 -10.28
CA CYS A 121 20.79 39.98 -9.90
C CYS A 121 21.43 40.46 -8.58
N LYS A 122 21.60 41.77 -8.41
CA LYS A 122 22.15 42.37 -7.18
C LYS A 122 21.24 42.12 -5.97
N ALA A 123 19.95 42.36 -6.15
CA ALA A 123 18.97 42.20 -5.08
C ALA A 123 18.78 40.73 -4.66
N ALA A 124 18.83 39.79 -5.62
CA ALA A 124 18.80 38.36 -5.31
C ALA A 124 20.00 37.92 -4.46
N VAL A 125 21.21 38.38 -4.79
CA VAL A 125 22.42 38.12 -3.99
C VAL A 125 22.31 38.73 -2.60
N GLN A 126 21.82 39.96 -2.49
CA GLN A 126 21.63 40.64 -1.21
C GLN A 126 20.63 39.90 -0.30
N GLN A 127 19.49 39.47 -0.84
CA GLN A 127 18.49 38.69 -0.09
C GLN A 127 19.05 37.34 0.38
N GLN A 128 19.87 36.67 -0.43
CA GLN A 128 20.56 35.43 -0.04
C GLN A 128 21.55 35.66 1.11
N ILE A 129 22.32 36.74 1.09
CA ILE A 129 23.23 37.13 2.18
C ILE A 129 22.43 37.37 3.47
N GLU A 130 21.35 38.16 3.40
CA GLU A 130 20.49 38.46 4.55
C GLU A 130 19.85 37.21 5.13
N TYR A 131 19.37 36.30 4.27
CA TYR A 131 18.72 35.06 4.68
C TYR A 131 19.70 34.09 5.36
N GLY A 132 20.92 33.95 4.85
CA GLY A 132 21.98 33.17 5.48
C GLY A 132 22.37 33.72 6.85
N ASN A 133 22.57 35.05 6.93
CA ASN A 133 22.89 35.74 8.19
C ASN A 133 21.77 35.58 9.24
N ALA A 134 20.49 35.64 8.83
CA ALA A 134 19.35 35.48 9.74
C ALA A 134 19.25 34.06 10.33
N ARG A 135 19.86 33.07 9.68
CA ARG A 135 19.87 31.65 10.11
C ARG A 135 21.23 31.18 10.63
N ASP A 136 22.19 32.11 10.74
CA ASP A 136 23.57 31.84 11.18
C ASP A 136 24.32 30.79 10.34
N VAL A 137 23.99 30.67 9.05
CA VAL A 137 24.66 29.74 8.11
C VAL A 137 25.33 30.51 6.96
N PRO A 138 26.29 29.90 6.23
CA PRO A 138 26.74 30.44 4.95
C PRO A 138 25.57 30.61 3.97
N TRP A 139 25.71 31.45 2.96
CA TRP A 139 24.68 31.64 1.92
C TRP A 139 25.08 30.99 0.59
N GLY A 140 24.16 30.93 -0.37
CA GLY A 140 24.37 30.25 -1.66
C GLY A 140 23.31 29.18 -1.95
N ILE A 141 22.04 29.45 -1.63
CA ILE A 141 20.95 28.50 -1.85
C ILE A 141 20.61 28.47 -3.34
N SER A 142 20.67 27.27 -3.93
CA SER A 142 20.45 27.06 -5.35
C SER A 142 20.10 25.60 -5.59
N GLU A 143 19.71 25.28 -6.83
CA GLU A 143 19.55 23.89 -7.27
C GLU A 143 20.83 23.09 -6.98
N SER A 144 20.70 22.01 -6.23
CA SER A 144 21.86 21.26 -5.73
C SER A 144 21.48 19.88 -5.20
N GLY A 145 22.51 19.08 -4.93
CA GLY A 145 22.37 17.87 -4.12
C GLY A 145 21.99 18.18 -2.66
N TYR A 146 21.35 17.25 -1.95
CA TYR A 146 21.06 17.38 -0.52
C TYR A 146 21.25 16.05 0.22
N SER A 147 21.21 16.04 1.56
CA SER A 147 21.70 14.90 2.37
C SER A 147 20.83 13.63 2.28
N ARG A 148 19.75 13.64 1.51
CA ARG A 148 18.95 12.46 1.20
C ARG A 148 19.58 11.69 0.05
N THR A 149 19.76 10.39 0.23
CA THR A 149 20.28 9.50 -0.81
C THR A 149 19.17 8.61 -1.37
N ASP A 150 19.31 8.20 -2.63
CA ASP A 150 18.58 7.05 -3.17
C ASP A 150 19.22 5.73 -2.71
N LEU A 151 18.69 4.65 -3.25
CA LEU A 151 19.04 3.25 -3.00
C LEU A 151 20.49 2.91 -3.36
N HIS A 152 21.11 3.72 -4.23
CA HIS A 152 22.48 3.54 -4.66
C HIS A 152 23.45 4.46 -3.90
N GLN A 153 22.99 5.08 -2.80
CA GLN A 153 23.72 6.10 -2.04
C GLN A 153 24.05 7.35 -2.88
N ASN A 154 23.31 7.59 -3.97
CA ASN A 154 23.46 8.83 -4.71
C ASN A 154 22.63 9.91 -4.02
N TYR A 155 23.27 11.04 -3.71
CA TYR A 155 22.54 12.22 -3.25
C TYR A 155 21.48 12.64 -4.26
N GLN A 156 20.29 12.93 -3.76
CA GLN A 156 19.18 13.42 -4.56
C GLN A 156 19.38 14.89 -4.92
N TYR A 157 18.84 15.33 -6.05
CA TYR A 157 19.04 16.66 -6.62
C TYR A 157 17.69 17.35 -6.84
N ARG A 158 17.55 18.62 -6.42
CA ARG A 158 16.35 19.44 -6.65
C ARG A 158 16.63 20.94 -6.51
N ALA A 159 15.66 21.75 -6.92
CA ALA A 159 15.70 23.21 -6.78
C ALA A 159 15.34 23.67 -5.35
N PHE A 160 16.24 24.47 -4.79
CA PHE A 160 16.10 25.20 -3.53
C PHE A 160 16.14 26.71 -3.78
N GLY A 161 15.50 27.49 -2.91
CA GLY A 161 15.56 28.94 -3.00
C GLY A 161 15.17 29.64 -1.73
N VAL A 162 15.26 30.97 -1.75
CA VAL A 162 15.02 31.83 -0.60
C VAL A 162 13.58 32.34 -0.61
N PRO A 163 12.83 32.26 0.53
CA PRO A 163 11.53 32.89 0.67
C PRO A 163 11.57 34.38 0.29
N GLY A 164 10.60 34.83 -0.50
CA GLY A 164 10.55 36.20 -1.03
C GLY A 164 11.28 36.40 -2.36
N LEU A 165 12.06 35.43 -2.84
CA LEU A 165 12.60 35.40 -4.21
C LEU A 165 11.86 34.44 -5.14
N GLY A 166 11.11 33.47 -4.61
CA GLY A 166 10.41 32.44 -5.40
C GLY A 166 8.90 32.42 -5.19
N LEU A 167 8.14 32.02 -6.21
CA LEU A 167 6.69 31.74 -6.14
C LEU A 167 6.35 30.37 -5.53
N LYS A 168 7.31 29.45 -5.53
CA LYS A 168 7.15 28.10 -4.97
C LYS A 168 6.81 28.15 -3.47
N ARG A 169 5.78 27.40 -3.05
CA ARG A 169 5.42 27.25 -1.62
C ARG A 169 6.46 26.38 -0.88
N GLY A 170 6.61 26.57 0.42
CA GLY A 170 7.49 25.76 1.27
C GLY A 170 9.00 26.08 1.18
N LEU A 171 9.40 27.18 0.54
CA LEU A 171 10.84 27.55 0.41
C LEU A 171 11.58 27.72 1.75
N ALA A 172 10.85 27.97 2.84
CA ALA A 172 11.44 28.12 4.17
C ALA A 172 11.77 26.78 4.86
N GLU A 173 11.25 25.65 4.35
CA GLU A 173 11.38 24.32 4.96
C GLU A 173 12.75 23.69 4.75
N ASP A 174 13.44 24.09 3.69
CA ASP A 174 14.72 23.53 3.27
C ASP A 174 15.85 24.55 3.37
N LEU A 175 16.94 24.17 4.04
CA LEU A 175 18.12 25.01 4.20
C LEU A 175 19.35 24.28 3.67
N VAL A 176 19.60 24.40 2.36
CA VAL A 176 20.71 23.73 1.67
C VAL A 176 21.57 24.77 0.98
N ILE A 177 22.86 24.81 1.32
CA ILE A 177 23.83 25.77 0.79
C ILE A 177 24.70 25.10 -0.27
N ALA A 178 24.72 25.66 -1.47
CA ALA A 178 25.49 25.16 -2.60
C ALA A 178 26.68 26.11 -2.89
N PRO A 179 27.94 25.70 -2.62
CA PRO A 179 29.10 26.58 -2.77
C PRO A 179 29.28 27.16 -4.19
N TYR A 180 28.86 26.45 -5.23
CA TYR A 180 28.94 26.95 -6.61
C TYR A 180 28.07 28.21 -6.84
N ALA A 181 26.94 28.33 -6.12
CA ALA A 181 26.07 29.50 -6.20
C ALA A 181 26.75 30.74 -5.60
N SER A 182 27.48 30.55 -4.50
CA SER A 182 28.34 31.57 -3.90
C SER A 182 29.48 31.95 -4.84
N ALA A 183 30.06 30.98 -5.56
CA ALA A 183 31.06 31.26 -6.58
C ALA A 183 30.48 32.06 -7.76
N MET A 184 29.26 31.77 -8.23
CA MET A 184 28.61 32.58 -9.27
C MET A 184 28.37 34.03 -8.84
N ALA A 185 28.12 34.26 -7.55
CA ALA A 185 27.96 35.61 -7.01
C ALA A 185 29.23 36.48 -7.11
N LEU A 186 30.40 35.92 -7.43
CA LEU A 186 31.61 36.70 -7.78
C LEU A 186 31.38 37.69 -8.94
N MET A 187 30.42 37.40 -9.83
CA MET A 187 30.07 38.27 -10.95
C MET A 187 29.31 39.53 -10.53
N VAL A 188 28.79 39.57 -9.30
CA VAL A 188 27.89 40.62 -8.79
C VAL A 188 28.44 41.27 -7.52
N ALA A 189 28.82 40.46 -6.53
CA ALA A 189 29.29 40.88 -5.21
C ALA A 189 30.61 40.15 -4.86
N PRO A 190 31.73 40.50 -5.52
CA PRO A 190 32.97 39.72 -5.47
C PRO A 190 33.61 39.65 -4.09
N ARG A 191 33.43 40.68 -3.25
CA ARG A 191 34.01 40.71 -1.91
C ARG A 191 33.25 39.75 -0.99
N GLU A 192 31.93 39.90 -0.93
CA GLU A 192 31.01 39.12 -0.11
C GLU A 192 31.06 37.64 -0.49
N ALA A 193 31.11 37.34 -1.79
CA ALA A 193 31.27 35.99 -2.30
C ALA A 193 32.61 35.36 -1.86
N CYS A 194 33.71 36.12 -1.95
CA CYS A 194 35.03 35.66 -1.45
C CYS A 194 35.01 35.37 0.05
N GLU A 195 34.44 36.28 0.86
CA GLU A 195 34.33 36.12 2.31
C GLU A 195 33.49 34.88 2.68
N ASN A 196 32.38 34.63 1.98
CA ASN A 196 31.53 33.45 2.18
C ASN A 196 32.22 32.13 1.77
N LEU A 197 32.94 32.12 0.65
CA LEU A 197 33.73 30.95 0.23
C LEU A 197 34.88 30.65 1.21
N GLN A 198 35.54 31.69 1.73
CA GLN A 198 36.54 31.52 2.80
C GLN A 198 35.94 30.95 4.08
N ARG A 199 34.72 31.36 4.45
CA ARG A 199 33.97 30.76 5.56
C ARG A 199 33.70 29.26 5.31
N LEU A 200 33.15 28.91 4.14
CA LEU A 200 32.92 27.51 3.77
C LEU A 200 34.21 26.67 3.79
N SER A 201 35.33 27.26 3.37
CA SER A 201 36.66 26.63 3.43
C SER A 201 37.10 26.36 4.87
N ALA A 202 36.97 27.36 5.75
CA ALA A 202 37.31 27.25 7.17
C ALA A 202 36.45 26.22 7.91
N GLU A 203 35.21 26.00 7.46
CA GLU A 203 34.30 24.95 7.96
C GLU A 203 34.59 23.55 7.37
N GLY A 204 35.64 23.39 6.56
CA GLY A 204 36.06 22.10 6.01
C GLY A 204 35.15 21.57 4.90
N ARG A 205 34.47 22.46 4.15
CA ARG A 205 33.53 22.07 3.06
C ARG A 205 34.23 21.86 1.71
N GLU A 206 35.50 21.50 1.74
CA GLU A 206 36.34 21.23 0.57
C GLU A 206 36.83 19.78 0.56
N GLY A 207 36.97 19.23 -0.65
CA GLY A 207 37.58 17.93 -0.90
C GLY A 207 38.61 17.99 -2.04
N ALA A 208 38.90 16.84 -2.65
CA ALA A 208 39.98 16.72 -3.64
C ALA A 208 39.82 17.59 -4.90
N TYR A 209 38.60 18.02 -5.22
CA TYR A 209 38.27 18.80 -6.41
C TYR A 209 37.74 20.21 -6.09
N GLY A 210 38.05 20.74 -4.89
CA GLY A 210 37.53 22.02 -4.41
C GLY A 210 36.30 21.85 -3.53
N PHE A 211 35.36 22.79 -3.57
CA PHE A 211 34.15 22.71 -2.75
C PHE A 211 33.28 21.51 -3.13
N TYR A 212 32.73 20.86 -2.11
CA TYR A 212 31.69 19.86 -2.26
C TYR A 212 30.40 20.46 -2.83
N GLU A 213 29.53 19.59 -3.36
CA GLU A 213 28.30 19.95 -4.02
C GLU A 213 27.38 20.86 -3.20
N ALA A 214 27.13 20.48 -1.94
CA ALA A 214 26.24 21.21 -1.05
C ALA A 214 26.48 20.87 0.43
N ILE A 215 25.90 21.69 1.30
CA ILE A 215 25.83 21.50 2.74
C ILE A 215 24.37 21.62 3.15
N ASP A 216 23.82 20.54 3.71
CA ASP A 216 22.44 20.51 4.19
C ASP A 216 22.39 20.87 5.68
N TYR A 217 21.61 21.90 6.01
CA TYR A 217 21.36 22.41 7.37
C TYR A 217 19.90 22.15 7.81
N THR A 218 19.14 21.34 7.06
CA THR A 218 17.70 21.18 7.27
C THR A 218 17.41 20.31 8.49
N PRO A 219 16.75 20.81 9.55
CA PRO A 219 16.60 20.08 10.82
C PRO A 219 15.98 18.70 10.70
N SER A 220 14.98 18.53 9.81
CA SER A 220 14.30 17.24 9.59
C SER A 220 15.16 16.18 8.91
N ARG A 221 16.30 16.56 8.32
CA ARG A 221 17.24 15.66 7.63
C ARG A 221 18.56 15.45 8.38
N LEU A 222 18.71 16.11 9.51
CA LEU A 222 19.92 15.99 10.32
C LEU A 222 19.69 14.94 11.43
N PRO A 223 20.66 14.04 11.66
CA PRO A 223 20.67 13.23 12.87
C PRO A 223 20.64 14.12 14.12
N PRO A 224 20.12 13.61 15.27
CA PRO A 224 20.26 14.30 16.54
C PRO A 224 21.72 14.71 16.81
N ASP A 225 21.93 15.92 17.31
CA ASP A 225 23.24 16.52 17.64
C ASP A 225 24.18 16.84 16.46
N VAL A 226 23.71 16.75 15.21
CA VAL A 226 24.46 17.19 14.02
C VAL A 226 23.86 18.50 13.49
N SER A 227 24.67 19.55 13.35
CA SER A 227 24.21 20.87 12.87
C SER A 227 24.18 21.00 11.35
N SER A 228 24.88 20.14 10.62
CA SER A 228 24.94 20.14 9.15
C SER A 228 25.58 18.87 8.59
N VAL A 229 25.21 18.48 7.37
CA VAL A 229 25.80 17.36 6.64
C VAL A 229 26.34 17.84 5.28
N THR A 230 27.58 17.49 4.97
CA THR A 230 28.18 17.78 3.65
C THR A 230 27.76 16.72 2.63
N VAL A 231 27.27 17.17 1.48
CA VAL A 231 26.95 16.33 0.32
C VAL A 231 28.26 16.01 -0.41
N GLY A 232 28.83 14.85 -0.13
CA GLY A 232 30.16 14.40 -0.60
C GLY A 232 30.27 14.07 -2.10
N SER A 233 29.68 14.87 -2.99
CA SER A 233 29.75 14.73 -4.45
C SER A 233 30.34 15.97 -5.12
N PHE A 234 30.69 15.84 -6.41
CA PHE A 234 31.14 16.95 -7.25
C PHE A 234 30.42 16.89 -8.60
N MET A 235 29.73 17.97 -8.97
CA MET A 235 29.06 18.05 -10.26
C MET A 235 29.90 18.85 -11.27
N ALA A 236 30.18 18.23 -12.43
CA ALA A 236 31.03 18.83 -13.45
C ALA A 236 30.51 20.18 -13.96
N HIS A 237 29.18 20.34 -14.06
CA HIS A 237 28.57 21.59 -14.49
C HIS A 237 28.67 22.69 -13.42
N HIS A 238 28.51 22.36 -12.13
CA HIS A 238 28.74 23.30 -11.03
C HIS A 238 30.20 23.79 -10.95
N GLN A 239 31.15 22.89 -11.17
CA GLN A 239 32.57 23.24 -11.28
C GLN A 239 32.82 24.14 -12.50
N GLY A 240 32.22 23.80 -13.65
CA GLY A 240 32.29 24.63 -14.87
C GLY A 240 31.77 26.05 -14.65
N MET A 241 30.62 26.20 -13.99
CA MET A 241 30.04 27.51 -13.67
C MET A 241 30.92 28.30 -12.69
N SER A 242 31.46 27.64 -11.66
CA SER A 242 32.37 28.27 -10.69
C SER A 242 33.66 28.78 -11.36
N LEU A 243 34.25 27.98 -12.24
CA LEU A 243 35.43 28.37 -13.02
C LEU A 243 35.13 29.52 -13.98
N LEU A 244 33.96 29.50 -14.62
CA LEU A 244 33.53 30.61 -15.48
C LEU A 244 33.31 31.91 -14.70
N ALA A 245 32.75 31.85 -13.49
CA ALA A 245 32.58 33.01 -12.62
C ALA A 245 33.93 33.59 -12.14
N LEU A 246 34.91 32.74 -11.85
CA LEU A 246 36.28 33.17 -11.56
C LEU A 246 36.92 33.84 -12.79
N VAL A 247 36.79 33.22 -13.96
CA VAL A 247 37.31 33.75 -15.21
C VAL A 247 36.61 35.06 -15.61
N TYR A 248 35.31 35.19 -15.34
CA TYR A 248 34.55 36.43 -15.49
C TYR A 248 35.24 37.57 -14.76
N LEU A 249 35.54 37.38 -13.47
CA LEU A 249 36.16 38.40 -12.62
C LEU A 249 37.63 38.65 -12.98
N LEU A 250 38.42 37.60 -13.22
CA LEU A 250 39.88 37.70 -13.38
C LEU A 250 40.34 38.05 -14.80
N ARG A 251 39.53 37.77 -15.83
CA ARG A 251 39.93 37.89 -17.25
C ARG A 251 39.05 38.84 -18.04
N ASP A 252 38.35 39.74 -17.34
CA ASP A 252 37.54 40.81 -17.95
C ASP A 252 36.48 40.23 -18.89
N LEU A 253 35.54 39.46 -18.34
CA LEU A 253 34.30 39.02 -19.01
C LEU A 253 34.50 38.29 -20.36
N PRO A 254 35.42 37.32 -20.50
CA PRO A 254 35.81 36.81 -21.81
C PRO A 254 34.67 36.09 -22.55
N MET A 255 33.77 35.42 -21.84
CA MET A 255 32.64 34.71 -22.47
C MET A 255 31.57 35.67 -22.98
N GLN A 256 31.25 36.74 -22.25
CA GLN A 256 30.32 37.77 -22.72
C GLN A 256 30.87 38.51 -23.95
N ARG A 257 32.17 38.79 -23.99
CA ARG A 257 32.81 39.34 -25.21
C ARG A 257 32.71 38.41 -26.41
N ARG A 258 32.85 37.09 -26.19
CA ARG A 258 32.66 36.09 -27.25
C ARG A 258 31.20 36.03 -27.69
N PHE A 259 30.26 36.08 -26.75
CA PHE A 259 28.83 36.10 -27.02
C PHE A 259 28.46 37.28 -27.92
N LEU A 260 28.90 38.50 -27.56
CA LEU A 260 28.68 39.71 -28.35
C LEU A 260 29.52 39.82 -29.63
N SER A 261 30.50 38.95 -29.84
CA SER A 261 31.29 38.93 -31.09
C SER A 261 30.51 38.35 -32.27
N ARG A 262 29.44 37.58 -32.01
CA ARG A 262 28.53 37.07 -33.04
C ARG A 262 27.55 38.17 -33.45
N PRO A 263 27.50 38.57 -34.74
CA PRO A 263 26.62 39.66 -35.19
C PRO A 263 25.13 39.43 -34.90
N LEU A 264 24.65 38.18 -35.03
CA LEU A 264 23.25 37.82 -34.74
C LEU A 264 22.87 38.13 -33.28
N LEU A 265 23.70 37.68 -32.33
CA LEU A 265 23.49 37.93 -30.91
C LEU A 265 23.61 39.41 -30.56
N LYS A 266 24.52 40.13 -31.22
CA LYS A 266 24.69 41.58 -31.03
C LYS A 266 23.50 42.40 -31.55
N ALA A 267 22.76 41.91 -32.54
CA ALA A 267 21.59 42.61 -33.07
C ALA A 267 20.43 42.71 -32.06
N ALA A 268 20.32 41.74 -31.14
CA ALA A 268 19.28 41.70 -30.10
C ALA A 268 19.68 42.41 -28.78
N ASP A 269 20.84 43.08 -28.74
CA ASP A 269 21.46 43.61 -27.51
C ASP A 269 20.58 44.61 -26.73
N LEU A 270 19.70 45.33 -27.43
CA LEU A 270 18.77 46.29 -26.82
C LEU A 270 17.77 45.63 -25.85
N LEU A 271 17.48 44.33 -26.00
CA LEU A 271 16.58 43.59 -25.10
C LEU A 271 17.09 43.54 -23.66
N LEU A 272 18.41 43.62 -23.48
CA LEU A 272 19.07 43.53 -22.18
C LEU A 272 19.19 44.90 -21.48
N GLN A 273 18.70 45.97 -22.11
CA GLN A 273 18.83 47.35 -21.63
C GLN A 273 17.50 47.92 -21.09
N GLU A 274 16.62 47.04 -20.61
CA GLU A 274 15.35 47.42 -19.98
C GLU A 274 15.61 48.23 -18.69
N ARG A 275 15.07 49.44 -18.60
CA ARG A 275 15.23 50.30 -17.42
C ARG A 275 14.31 49.83 -16.30
N LEU A 276 14.71 50.09 -15.05
CA LEU A 276 13.83 49.95 -13.90
C LEU A 276 12.54 50.79 -14.11
N PRO A 277 11.35 50.19 -13.93
CA PRO A 277 10.09 50.92 -13.95
C PRO A 277 10.11 52.04 -12.90
N LYS A 278 9.68 53.25 -13.28
CA LYS A 278 9.58 54.41 -12.37
C LYS A 278 8.30 54.45 -11.53
N THR A 279 7.45 53.45 -11.70
CA THR A 279 6.13 53.38 -11.05
C THR A 279 6.29 52.77 -9.66
N GLU A 280 5.55 53.28 -8.67
CA GLU A 280 5.35 52.59 -7.40
C GLU A 280 5.02 51.13 -7.73
N ALA A 281 5.92 50.21 -7.34
CA ALA A 281 5.67 48.79 -7.53
C ALA A 281 4.28 48.52 -6.94
N ASN A 282 3.42 47.82 -7.68
CA ASN A 282 2.26 47.19 -7.06
C ASN A 282 2.83 46.23 -6.01
N VAL A 283 2.97 46.73 -4.79
CA VAL A 283 3.19 45.93 -3.61
C VAL A 283 1.98 45.03 -3.58
N LEU A 284 2.16 43.76 -3.95
CA LEU A 284 1.24 42.72 -3.50
C LEU A 284 1.19 42.93 -1.98
N PRO A 285 0.03 43.32 -1.41
CA PRO A 285 -0.09 43.42 0.03
C PRO A 285 0.41 42.12 0.62
N GLU A 286 1.11 42.16 1.76
CA GLU A 286 1.37 40.97 2.57
C GLU A 286 0.05 40.20 2.88
N ASP A 287 -1.11 40.85 2.65
CA ASP A 287 -2.47 40.38 2.88
C ASP A 287 -3.36 40.23 1.62
N LEU A 288 -2.83 39.87 0.44
CA LEU A 288 -3.74 39.27 -0.55
C LEU A 288 -4.25 37.96 0.03
N PRO A 289 -5.57 37.77 0.22
CA PRO A 289 -6.10 36.47 0.53
C PRO A 289 -5.76 35.60 -0.68
N LEU A 290 -4.70 34.83 -0.54
CA LEU A 290 -4.51 33.56 -1.22
C LEU A 290 -5.91 32.96 -1.27
N GLU A 291 -6.48 32.81 -2.47
CA GLU A 291 -7.72 32.05 -2.62
C GLU A 291 -7.55 30.79 -1.77
N GLU A 292 -8.45 30.65 -0.80
CA GLU A 292 -8.63 29.47 0.05
C GLU A 292 -9.00 28.29 -0.87
N SER A 293 -8.03 27.86 -1.67
CA SER A 293 -7.77 26.45 -1.83
C SER A 293 -7.44 25.98 -0.43
N ARG A 294 -8.43 25.27 0.13
CA ARG A 294 -8.43 24.42 1.33
C ARG A 294 -7.05 24.32 1.97
N PRO A 295 -6.93 24.45 3.31
CA PRO A 295 -5.66 24.19 3.98
C PRO A 295 -5.07 22.93 3.37
N GLU A 296 -3.89 23.04 2.74
CA GLU A 296 -3.03 21.89 2.58
C GLU A 296 -2.91 21.35 3.99
N HIS A 297 -3.71 20.31 4.25
CA HIS A 297 -3.72 19.61 5.51
C HIS A 297 -2.25 19.30 5.76
N GLY A 298 -1.76 19.83 6.87
CA GLY A 298 -0.34 20.08 7.08
C GLY A 298 0.50 18.87 6.72
N ASN A 299 1.74 19.13 6.29
CA ASN A 299 2.85 18.19 6.33
C ASN A 299 2.40 16.74 6.23
N GLY A 300 2.13 16.29 5.00
CA GLY A 300 2.18 14.86 4.71
C GLY A 300 3.61 14.36 4.85
N GLU A 301 4.17 14.37 6.06
CA GLU A 301 4.86 13.18 6.55
C GLU A 301 3.94 12.03 6.17
N GLY A 302 4.40 11.11 5.32
CA GLY A 302 3.53 10.09 4.72
C GLY A 302 2.57 9.54 5.76
N VAL A 303 1.27 9.82 5.57
CA VAL A 303 0.26 9.58 6.60
C VAL A 303 0.18 8.08 6.82
N MET A 304 0.91 7.61 7.82
CA MET A 304 0.99 6.21 8.18
C MET A 304 -0.15 5.87 9.12
N ARG A 305 -0.89 4.81 8.83
CA ARG A 305 -1.89 4.28 9.76
C ARG A 305 -1.21 3.29 10.69
N VAL A 306 -0.98 3.70 11.94
CA VAL A 306 -0.42 2.85 12.99
C VAL A 306 -1.55 2.29 13.84
N LEU A 307 -1.64 0.97 13.93
CA LEU A 307 -2.67 0.24 14.65
C LEU A 307 -1.99 -0.63 15.71
N THR A 308 -2.37 -0.44 16.96
CA THR A 308 -1.75 -1.13 18.11
C THR A 308 -2.63 -2.23 18.68
N ASN A 309 -3.92 -2.26 18.32
CA ASN A 309 -4.84 -3.32 18.71
C ASN A 309 -5.10 -4.28 17.53
N PRO A 310 -4.49 -5.47 17.51
CA PRO A 310 -4.73 -6.45 16.45
C PRO A 310 -6.07 -7.17 16.54
N ASN A 311 -6.80 -7.04 17.66
CA ASN A 311 -8.06 -7.73 17.91
C ASN A 311 -9.25 -6.74 17.90
N SER A 312 -9.33 -5.93 16.85
CA SER A 312 -10.47 -5.04 16.62
C SER A 312 -11.71 -5.85 16.23
N GLN A 313 -12.91 -5.36 16.59
CA GLN A 313 -14.17 -6.05 16.25
C GLN A 313 -14.38 -6.24 14.74
N THR A 314 -13.89 -5.29 13.96
CA THR A 314 -13.82 -5.36 12.50
C THR A 314 -12.36 -5.24 12.09
N PRO A 315 -11.81 -6.15 11.27
CA PRO A 315 -10.41 -6.09 10.86
C PRO A 315 -10.12 -4.83 10.04
N ASP A 316 -9.14 -4.04 10.47
CA ASP A 316 -8.60 -2.95 9.65
C ASP A 316 -7.76 -3.51 8.50
N VAL A 317 -8.15 -3.25 7.24
CA VAL A 317 -7.51 -3.83 6.05
C VAL A 317 -6.66 -2.81 5.30
N HIS A 318 -5.58 -3.27 4.69
CA HIS A 318 -4.73 -2.54 3.77
C HIS A 318 -4.61 -3.27 2.43
N LEU A 319 -4.48 -2.52 1.32
CA LEU A 319 -4.47 -3.05 -0.04
C LEU A 319 -3.17 -2.70 -0.78
N LEU A 320 -2.47 -3.72 -1.25
CA LEU A 320 -1.23 -3.60 -2.01
C LEU A 320 -1.41 -4.20 -3.40
N SER A 321 -0.85 -3.54 -4.42
CA SER A 321 -0.96 -4.03 -5.80
C SER A 321 0.03 -3.37 -6.76
N ASN A 322 0.40 -4.12 -7.80
CA ASN A 322 1.09 -3.63 -9.02
C ASN A 322 0.15 -3.54 -10.25
N GLY A 323 -1.17 -3.64 -10.03
CA GLY A 323 -2.21 -3.65 -11.07
C GLY A 323 -2.60 -5.04 -11.59
N ARG A 324 -1.79 -6.08 -11.36
CA ARG A 324 -2.11 -7.48 -11.73
C ARG A 324 -2.08 -8.44 -10.55
N TYR A 325 -1.13 -8.26 -9.63
CA TYR A 325 -1.07 -8.99 -8.37
C TYR A 325 -1.64 -8.09 -7.27
N HIS A 326 -2.49 -8.65 -6.41
CA HIS A 326 -3.25 -7.92 -5.41
C HIS A 326 -3.14 -8.62 -4.07
N VAL A 327 -2.92 -7.88 -3.00
CA VAL A 327 -2.87 -8.38 -1.63
C VAL A 327 -3.78 -7.52 -0.77
N ALA A 328 -4.71 -8.16 -0.08
CA ALA A 328 -5.41 -7.56 1.05
C ALA A 328 -4.82 -8.14 2.33
N ILE A 329 -4.44 -7.29 3.28
CA ILE A 329 -3.90 -7.71 4.57
C ILE A 329 -4.57 -6.94 5.70
N SER A 330 -4.94 -7.64 6.76
CA SER A 330 -5.50 -7.04 7.97
C SER A 330 -4.40 -6.57 8.93
N SER A 331 -4.78 -5.70 9.86
CA SER A 331 -3.93 -5.27 10.97
C SER A 331 -3.49 -6.40 11.90
N ALA A 332 -4.13 -7.56 11.81
CA ALA A 332 -3.77 -8.77 12.55
C ALA A 332 -2.85 -9.71 11.74
N GLY A 333 -2.68 -9.46 10.44
CA GLY A 333 -1.89 -10.31 9.53
C GLY A 333 -2.71 -11.34 8.73
N GLY A 334 -4.03 -11.38 8.88
CA GLY A 334 -4.95 -12.12 8.02
C GLY A 334 -5.12 -11.46 6.65
N GLY A 335 -5.80 -12.10 5.70
CA GLY A 335 -6.06 -11.55 4.37
C GLY A 335 -5.94 -12.56 3.24
N TYR A 336 -5.68 -12.07 2.03
CA TYR A 336 -5.62 -12.89 0.82
C TYR A 336 -4.74 -12.29 -0.28
N SER A 337 -4.36 -13.13 -1.23
CA SER A 337 -3.60 -12.75 -2.43
C SER A 337 -4.34 -13.20 -3.68
N ARG A 338 -4.35 -12.35 -4.71
CA ARG A 338 -4.98 -12.61 -6.02
C ARG A 338 -4.05 -12.24 -7.15
N TRP A 339 -4.14 -12.98 -8.25
CA TRP A 339 -3.47 -12.67 -9.49
C TRP A 339 -4.51 -12.56 -10.59
N ARG A 340 -4.72 -11.32 -11.07
CA ARG A 340 -5.86 -10.93 -11.88
C ARG A 340 -7.14 -11.33 -11.12
N GLU A 341 -8.00 -12.15 -11.73
CA GLU A 341 -9.22 -12.63 -11.08
C GLU A 341 -9.04 -13.92 -10.26
N LEU A 342 -7.88 -14.59 -10.36
CA LEU A 342 -7.63 -15.86 -9.69
C LEU A 342 -7.24 -15.64 -8.23
N ALA A 343 -7.87 -16.38 -7.31
CA ALA A 343 -7.41 -16.51 -5.95
C ALA A 343 -6.09 -17.30 -5.93
N VAL A 344 -5.06 -16.69 -5.35
CA VAL A 344 -3.75 -17.32 -5.16
C VAL A 344 -3.77 -18.09 -3.85
N THR A 345 -4.23 -17.42 -2.78
CA THR A 345 -4.42 -18.00 -1.45
C THR A 345 -5.90 -18.07 -1.09
N ARG A 346 -6.29 -19.09 -0.32
CA ARG A 346 -7.68 -19.29 0.12
C ARG A 346 -8.10 -18.22 1.11
N TRP A 347 -9.33 -17.75 0.96
CA TRP A 347 -9.95 -16.81 1.88
C TRP A 347 -11.47 -17.00 1.92
N ARG A 348 -12.08 -16.72 3.06
CA ARG A 348 -13.53 -16.62 3.25
C ARG A 348 -13.82 -15.40 4.12
N GLU A 349 -14.90 -14.69 3.82
CA GLU A 349 -15.37 -13.58 4.62
C GLU A 349 -15.77 -14.06 6.01
N ASP A 350 -15.05 -13.63 7.05
CA ASP A 350 -15.41 -13.83 8.45
C ASP A 350 -14.72 -12.75 9.32
N ALA A 351 -15.47 -11.69 9.64
CA ALA A 351 -14.99 -10.59 10.45
C ALA A 351 -14.67 -11.00 11.90
N THR A 352 -15.25 -12.10 12.38
CA THR A 352 -15.09 -12.55 13.78
C THR A 352 -13.80 -13.31 14.01
N ARG A 353 -13.22 -13.89 12.94
CA ARG A 353 -12.04 -14.75 13.03
C ARG A 353 -10.80 -14.18 12.36
N ASP A 354 -10.94 -13.58 11.17
CA ASP A 354 -9.81 -13.08 10.37
C ASP A 354 -8.63 -14.09 10.21
N SER A 355 -8.96 -15.38 10.17
CA SER A 355 -7.97 -16.47 10.32
C SER A 355 -7.40 -17.00 9.00
N TRP A 356 -7.73 -16.38 7.87
CA TRP A 356 -7.24 -16.76 6.54
C TRP A 356 -6.05 -15.88 6.15
N GLY A 357 -5.08 -16.43 5.40
CA GLY A 357 -3.98 -15.65 4.86
C GLY A 357 -2.68 -16.41 4.70
N THR A 358 -1.60 -15.64 4.55
CA THR A 358 -0.22 -16.13 4.47
C THR A 358 0.48 -15.80 5.77
N PHE A 359 0.88 -16.82 6.52
CA PHE A 359 1.39 -16.69 7.87
C PHE A 359 2.85 -17.14 7.97
N VAL A 360 3.58 -16.56 8.93
CA VAL A 360 4.91 -17.02 9.32
C VAL A 360 4.92 -17.24 10.83
N TYR A 361 5.14 -18.49 11.23
CA TYR A 361 5.29 -18.89 12.62
C TYR A 361 6.76 -18.79 13.02
N LEU A 362 7.01 -18.37 14.26
CA LEU A 362 8.28 -18.46 14.93
C LEU A 362 8.14 -19.41 16.10
N ARG A 363 9.13 -20.29 16.29
CA ARG A 363 9.23 -21.14 17.48
C ARG A 363 10.63 -21.11 18.04
N ASP A 364 10.74 -20.83 19.33
CA ASP A 364 11.99 -21.04 20.05
C ASP A 364 12.19 -22.54 20.33
N VAL A 365 13.28 -23.10 19.81
CA VAL A 365 13.58 -24.53 19.91
C VAL A 365 13.84 -24.94 21.37
N ALA A 366 14.42 -24.04 22.17
CA ALA A 366 14.79 -24.36 23.55
C ALA A 366 13.58 -24.45 24.49
N THR A 367 12.63 -23.52 24.36
CA THR A 367 11.44 -23.46 25.23
C THR A 367 10.22 -24.18 24.65
N GLY A 368 10.18 -24.36 23.33
CA GLY A 368 8.99 -24.84 22.62
C GLY A 368 7.89 -23.80 22.46
N GLU A 369 8.07 -22.57 22.98
CA GLU A 369 7.13 -21.48 22.78
C GLU A 369 7.11 -21.06 21.30
N PHE A 370 5.91 -20.85 20.75
CA PHE A 370 5.74 -20.36 19.39
C PHE A 370 4.72 -19.24 19.32
N TRP A 371 4.87 -18.37 18.33
CA TRP A 371 3.98 -17.25 17.99
C TRP A 371 4.07 -16.99 16.48
N SER A 372 3.39 -15.99 15.97
CA SER A 372 3.44 -15.59 14.55
C SER A 372 4.10 -14.23 14.36
N THR A 373 4.57 -13.90 13.15
CA THR A 373 5.14 -12.59 12.80
C THR A 373 4.14 -11.43 12.88
N ALA A 374 2.85 -11.76 12.86
CA ALA A 374 1.74 -10.88 13.21
C ALA A 374 0.87 -11.55 14.31
N TYR A 375 -0.32 -11.03 14.60
CA TYR A 375 -1.20 -11.59 15.63
C TYR A 375 -1.87 -12.90 15.18
N GLN A 376 -2.38 -12.91 13.95
CA GLN A 376 -2.86 -14.10 13.28
C GLN A 376 -1.67 -14.96 12.81
N PRO A 377 -1.81 -16.29 12.83
CA PRO A 377 -3.00 -17.04 13.22
C PRO A 377 -2.96 -17.51 14.68
N THR A 378 -1.88 -17.24 15.41
CA THR A 378 -1.65 -17.81 16.76
C THR A 378 -2.48 -17.16 17.87
N LEU A 379 -3.03 -15.97 17.62
CA LEU A 379 -3.83 -15.18 18.57
C LEU A 379 -3.06 -14.88 19.87
N ARG A 380 -1.73 -14.88 19.82
CA ARG A 380 -0.88 -14.59 20.98
C ARG A 380 -0.57 -13.10 21.03
N ALA A 381 -0.98 -12.46 22.13
CA ALA A 381 -0.58 -11.10 22.42
C ALA A 381 0.93 -11.02 22.68
N THR A 382 1.61 -10.09 22.01
CA THR A 382 3.03 -9.82 22.17
C THR A 382 3.27 -8.39 22.62
N LYS A 383 4.49 -8.07 23.06
CA LYS A 383 4.80 -6.75 23.59
C LYS A 383 5.10 -5.78 22.45
N GLY A 384 4.52 -4.58 22.52
CA GLY A 384 4.77 -3.51 21.55
C GLY A 384 4.32 -3.87 20.13
N TYR A 385 3.16 -4.52 20.01
CA TYR A 385 2.59 -4.84 18.71
C TYR A 385 2.17 -3.57 17.97
N GLU A 386 2.65 -3.39 16.75
CA GLU A 386 2.26 -2.31 15.84
C GLU A 386 2.07 -2.87 14.43
N ALA A 387 0.93 -2.58 13.82
CA ALA A 387 0.70 -2.72 12.38
C ALA A 387 0.74 -1.33 11.74
N ILE A 388 1.66 -1.11 10.81
CA ILE A 388 1.90 0.19 10.18
C ILE A 388 1.59 0.06 8.69
N PHE A 389 0.65 0.86 8.20
CA PHE A 389 0.24 0.84 6.81
C PHE A 389 0.56 2.15 6.10
N THR A 390 1.36 2.03 5.04
CA THR A 390 1.68 3.09 4.08
C THR A 390 1.27 2.63 2.68
N GLN A 391 1.15 3.52 1.69
CA GLN A 391 0.62 3.12 0.38
C GLN A 391 1.42 2.03 -0.36
N ALA A 392 2.70 1.88 0.00
CA ALA A 392 3.63 0.96 -0.63
C ALA A 392 3.84 -0.35 0.14
N ARG A 393 3.57 -0.35 1.45
CA ARG A 393 3.93 -1.46 2.33
C ARG A 393 3.06 -1.55 3.58
N ALA A 394 2.95 -2.78 4.07
CA ALA A 394 2.47 -3.08 5.41
C ALA A 394 3.63 -3.55 6.28
N GLU A 395 3.73 -3.05 7.51
CA GLU A 395 4.74 -3.46 8.48
C GLU A 395 4.10 -3.99 9.76
N PHE A 396 4.72 -5.00 10.37
CA PHE A 396 4.37 -5.51 11.68
C PHE A 396 5.60 -5.49 12.58
N ARG A 397 5.49 -4.88 13.76
CA ARG A 397 6.56 -4.83 14.77
C ARG A 397 6.06 -5.44 16.05
N GLN A 398 6.90 -6.23 16.70
CA GLN A 398 6.61 -6.83 17.99
C GLN A 398 7.86 -7.34 18.69
N ARG A 399 7.74 -7.59 19.99
CA ARG A 399 8.78 -8.21 20.82
C ARG A 399 8.21 -9.38 21.63
N GLN A 400 8.89 -10.52 21.57
CA GLN A 400 8.50 -11.73 22.30
C GLN A 400 9.71 -12.59 22.65
N ALA A 401 9.72 -13.20 23.84
CA ALA A 401 10.74 -14.16 24.29
C ALA A 401 12.23 -13.69 24.18
N GLY A 402 12.46 -12.38 24.24
CA GLY A 402 13.79 -11.77 24.07
C GLY A 402 14.18 -11.50 22.62
N PHE A 403 13.27 -11.69 21.67
CA PHE A 403 13.44 -11.35 20.27
C PHE A 403 12.66 -10.09 19.91
N GLU A 404 13.24 -9.29 19.02
CA GLU A 404 12.53 -8.26 18.26
C GLU A 404 12.26 -8.78 16.86
N ILE A 405 11.00 -8.67 16.43
CA ILE A 405 10.53 -9.14 15.13
C ILE A 405 9.95 -7.95 14.38
N HIS A 406 10.44 -7.75 13.16
CA HIS A 406 9.90 -6.75 12.23
C HIS A 406 9.64 -7.43 10.89
N THR A 407 8.39 -7.39 10.45
CA THR A 407 7.97 -7.94 9.15
C THR A 407 7.49 -6.84 8.23
N GLU A 408 8.01 -6.80 7.01
CA GLU A 408 7.62 -5.86 5.95
C GLU A 408 7.00 -6.64 4.79
N LEU A 409 5.87 -6.16 4.28
CA LEU A 409 5.15 -6.73 3.14
C LEU A 409 5.03 -5.68 2.04
N CYS A 410 5.40 -6.04 0.80
CA CYS A 410 5.12 -5.26 -0.39
C CYS A 410 4.72 -6.14 -1.58
N VAL A 411 4.14 -5.52 -2.61
CA VAL A 411 3.96 -6.14 -3.94
C VAL A 411 4.95 -5.50 -4.89
N SER A 412 5.72 -6.33 -5.58
CA SER A 412 6.74 -5.87 -6.53
C SER A 412 6.09 -5.14 -7.72
N PRO A 413 6.55 -3.93 -8.08
CA PRO A 413 6.07 -3.24 -9.27
C PRO A 413 6.51 -3.87 -10.59
N GLU A 414 7.61 -4.63 -10.60
CA GLU A 414 8.22 -5.17 -11.82
C GLU A 414 7.68 -6.57 -12.14
N ASP A 415 7.53 -7.41 -11.12
CA ASP A 415 7.05 -8.80 -11.20
C ASP A 415 5.77 -9.03 -10.38
N ASP A 416 4.95 -10.01 -10.78
CA ASP A 416 3.70 -10.41 -10.10
C ASP A 416 4.01 -11.27 -8.85
N VAL A 417 4.62 -10.60 -7.86
CA VAL A 417 5.23 -11.17 -6.66
C VAL A 417 4.87 -10.35 -5.43
N GLU A 418 4.45 -11.03 -4.35
CA GLU A 418 4.48 -10.47 -3.00
C GLU A 418 5.75 -10.91 -2.25
N LEU A 419 6.31 -9.98 -1.48
CA LEU A 419 7.50 -10.18 -0.65
C LEU A 419 7.13 -9.89 0.81
N ARG A 420 7.39 -10.85 1.69
CA ARG A 420 7.30 -10.73 3.15
C ARG A 420 8.69 -10.90 3.75
N ARG A 421 9.35 -9.80 4.08
CA ARG A 421 10.65 -9.79 4.76
C ARG A 421 10.44 -9.85 6.26
N THR A 422 11.08 -10.77 6.96
CA THR A 422 11.04 -10.90 8.42
C THR A 422 12.43 -10.77 8.99
N THR A 423 12.66 -9.70 9.74
CA THR A 423 13.88 -9.42 10.49
C THR A 423 13.70 -9.87 11.93
N VAL A 424 14.61 -10.73 12.41
CA VAL A 424 14.60 -11.26 13.77
C VAL A 424 15.92 -10.92 14.44
N THR A 425 15.87 -10.19 15.56
CA THR A 425 17.05 -9.82 16.35
C THR A 425 16.98 -10.46 17.73
N ASN A 426 18.05 -11.15 18.13
CA ASN A 426 18.17 -11.77 19.45
C ASN A 426 18.69 -10.74 20.47
N HIS A 427 17.82 -10.19 21.32
CA HIS A 427 18.20 -9.28 22.40
C HIS A 427 18.53 -10.00 23.72
N SER A 428 18.56 -11.33 23.73
CA SER A 428 18.96 -12.10 24.91
C SER A 428 20.48 -12.19 25.05
N THR A 429 20.97 -12.51 26.24
CA THR A 429 22.41 -12.63 26.53
C THR A 429 23.01 -13.97 26.10
N THR A 430 22.22 -14.86 25.50
CA THR A 430 22.64 -16.21 25.09
C THR A 430 22.33 -16.44 23.63
N ALA A 431 23.10 -17.30 22.97
CA ALA A 431 22.74 -17.78 21.65
C ALA A 431 21.39 -18.51 21.70
N ARG A 432 20.52 -18.28 20.70
CA ARG A 432 19.19 -18.88 20.62
C ARG A 432 18.92 -19.39 19.21
N THR A 433 18.23 -20.52 19.12
CA THR A 433 17.81 -21.11 17.84
C THR A 433 16.31 -20.96 17.68
N ILE A 434 15.89 -20.34 16.58
CA ILE A 434 14.49 -20.11 16.24
C ILE A 434 14.14 -20.83 14.93
N GLU A 435 12.99 -21.50 14.91
CA GLU A 435 12.38 -22.06 13.71
C GLU A 435 11.45 -21.02 13.10
N LEU A 436 11.60 -20.75 11.80
CA LEU A 436 10.64 -19.97 11.02
C LEU A 436 9.91 -20.91 10.06
N THR A 437 8.58 -20.90 10.09
CA THR A 437 7.74 -21.75 9.25
C THR A 437 6.66 -20.93 8.55
N SER A 438 6.64 -20.90 7.22
CA SER A 438 5.56 -20.26 6.46
C SER A 438 4.33 -21.14 6.36
N TYR A 439 3.18 -20.56 6.04
CA TYR A 439 1.95 -21.28 5.72
C TYR A 439 1.08 -20.44 4.79
N ALA A 440 0.60 -21.04 3.70
CA ALA A 440 -0.54 -20.53 2.95
C ALA A 440 -1.29 -21.68 2.27
N GLU A 441 -2.61 -21.53 2.14
CA GLU A 441 -3.48 -22.48 1.43
C GLU A 441 -3.61 -22.05 -0.04
N VAL A 442 -3.19 -22.92 -0.97
CA VAL A 442 -3.11 -22.57 -2.40
C VAL A 442 -4.40 -22.91 -3.15
N VAL A 443 -4.81 -22.03 -4.07
CA VAL A 443 -6.07 -22.17 -4.83
C VAL A 443 -5.84 -22.22 -6.35
N LEU A 444 -5.32 -21.13 -6.93
CA LEU A 444 -5.09 -20.94 -8.38
C LEU A 444 -6.34 -21.08 -9.26
N ALA A 445 -7.50 -20.71 -8.72
CA ALA A 445 -8.80 -20.72 -9.40
C ALA A 445 -9.60 -19.47 -9.03
N THR A 446 -10.74 -19.21 -9.66
CA THR A 446 -11.61 -18.12 -9.22
C THR A 446 -12.16 -18.42 -7.81
N GLN A 447 -12.43 -17.36 -7.04
CA GLN A 447 -12.97 -17.48 -5.68
C GLN A 447 -14.26 -18.34 -5.65
N ALA A 448 -15.19 -18.05 -6.56
CA ALA A 448 -16.44 -18.80 -6.68
C ALA A 448 -16.23 -20.30 -6.95
N ALA A 449 -15.20 -20.65 -7.74
CA ALA A 449 -14.89 -22.06 -8.01
C ALA A 449 -14.30 -22.78 -6.79
N ASP A 450 -13.50 -22.09 -5.97
CA ASP A 450 -12.99 -22.62 -4.70
C ASP A 450 -14.09 -22.74 -3.65
N GLU A 451 -15.01 -21.79 -3.58
CA GLU A 451 -16.18 -21.81 -2.66
C GLU A 451 -17.19 -22.91 -3.00
N ALA A 452 -17.46 -23.13 -4.28
CA ALA A 452 -18.47 -24.09 -4.72
C ALA A 452 -18.11 -25.54 -4.35
N HIS A 453 -16.84 -25.94 -4.50
CA HIS A 453 -16.43 -27.32 -4.22
C HIS A 453 -14.94 -27.48 -3.87
N PRO A 454 -14.48 -27.00 -2.68
CA PRO A 454 -13.05 -26.94 -2.33
C PRO A 454 -12.34 -28.30 -2.43
N ALA A 455 -12.90 -29.35 -1.83
CA ALA A 455 -12.29 -30.68 -1.80
C ALA A 455 -12.04 -31.28 -3.20
N PHE A 456 -12.93 -30.99 -4.16
CA PHE A 456 -12.75 -31.43 -5.55
C PHE A 456 -11.76 -30.55 -6.30
N SER A 457 -11.82 -29.22 -6.08
CA SER A 457 -10.88 -28.27 -6.68
C SER A 457 -9.43 -28.56 -6.29
N ASN A 458 -9.21 -28.93 -5.02
CA ASN A 458 -7.89 -29.26 -4.46
C ASN A 458 -7.21 -30.42 -5.17
N LEU A 459 -7.97 -31.42 -5.66
CA LEU A 459 -7.42 -32.56 -6.39
C LEU A 459 -6.66 -32.15 -7.66
N PHE A 460 -6.93 -30.98 -8.23
CA PHE A 460 -6.26 -30.51 -9.44
C PHE A 460 -4.92 -29.87 -9.16
N VAL A 461 -4.62 -29.49 -7.91
CA VAL A 461 -3.37 -28.80 -7.57
C VAL A 461 -2.23 -29.81 -7.44
N GLN A 462 -1.07 -29.46 -7.97
CA GLN A 462 0.16 -30.23 -7.87
C GLN A 462 1.28 -29.36 -7.35
N THR A 463 2.11 -29.94 -6.48
CA THR A 463 3.24 -29.25 -5.85
C THR A 463 4.57 -29.92 -6.21
N GLU A 464 5.63 -29.14 -6.29
CA GLU A 464 7.00 -29.59 -6.56
C GLU A 464 7.95 -28.87 -5.60
N PHE A 465 8.78 -29.61 -4.86
CA PHE A 465 9.76 -29.01 -3.95
C PHE A 465 11.15 -28.95 -4.60
N LEU A 466 11.64 -27.72 -4.83
CA LEU A 466 12.98 -27.41 -5.33
C LEU A 466 13.94 -27.20 -4.16
N ARG A 467 14.41 -28.30 -3.54
CA ARG A 467 15.29 -28.25 -2.36
C ARG A 467 16.53 -27.35 -2.50
N PRO A 468 17.33 -27.40 -3.60
CA PRO A 468 18.52 -26.55 -3.73
C PRO A 468 18.20 -25.05 -3.69
N SER A 469 16.99 -24.70 -4.13
CA SER A 469 16.53 -23.33 -4.26
C SER A 469 15.64 -22.89 -3.09
N SER A 470 15.38 -23.76 -2.11
CA SER A 470 14.48 -23.50 -0.98
C SER A 470 13.10 -22.99 -1.42
N ALA A 471 12.54 -23.60 -2.47
CA ALA A 471 11.30 -23.13 -3.08
C ALA A 471 10.31 -24.27 -3.38
N ILE A 472 9.01 -23.96 -3.31
CA ILE A 472 7.90 -24.82 -3.74
C ILE A 472 7.30 -24.21 -5.00
N LEU A 473 7.14 -25.01 -6.06
CA LEU A 473 6.33 -24.66 -7.20
C LEU A 473 4.96 -25.34 -7.10
N CYS A 474 3.94 -24.67 -7.60
CA CYS A 474 2.59 -25.18 -7.58
C CYS A 474 1.85 -24.82 -8.87
N THR A 475 1.11 -25.76 -9.44
CA THR A 475 0.25 -25.51 -10.60
C THR A 475 -1.03 -26.34 -10.49
N ARG A 476 -1.96 -26.14 -11.42
CA ARG A 476 -3.15 -26.98 -11.56
C ARG A 476 -2.96 -27.92 -12.76
N ARG A 477 -3.56 -29.10 -12.69
CA ARG A 477 -3.70 -29.98 -13.85
C ARG A 477 -4.74 -29.39 -14.79
N ALA A 478 -4.32 -29.12 -16.02
CA ALA A 478 -5.21 -28.67 -17.09
C ALA A 478 -6.33 -29.69 -17.32
N ARG A 479 -7.56 -29.22 -17.49
CA ARG A 479 -8.76 -30.02 -17.76
C ARG A 479 -9.00 -30.21 -19.26
N SER A 480 -8.32 -29.43 -20.10
CA SER A 480 -8.32 -29.54 -21.56
C SER A 480 -6.94 -29.16 -22.12
N GLU A 481 -6.66 -29.47 -23.39
CA GLU A 481 -5.40 -29.10 -24.06
C GLU A 481 -5.23 -27.59 -24.23
N GLU A 482 -6.33 -26.84 -24.21
CA GLU A 482 -6.36 -25.38 -24.37
C GLU A 482 -6.12 -24.64 -23.05
N GLU A 483 -6.41 -25.28 -21.91
CA GLU A 483 -6.23 -24.69 -20.59
C GLU A 483 -4.74 -24.62 -20.23
N LYS A 484 -4.26 -23.40 -19.98
CA LYS A 484 -2.89 -23.12 -19.54
C LYS A 484 -2.90 -22.59 -18.11
N PRO A 485 -2.91 -23.49 -17.10
CA PRO A 485 -2.95 -23.08 -15.72
C PRO A 485 -1.65 -22.36 -15.33
N PRO A 486 -1.72 -21.31 -14.50
CA PRO A 486 -0.55 -20.59 -14.06
C PRO A 486 0.32 -21.41 -13.12
N TRP A 487 1.53 -20.92 -12.89
CA TRP A 487 2.50 -21.47 -11.96
C TRP A 487 2.71 -20.51 -10.80
N LEU A 488 2.45 -20.99 -9.59
CA LEU A 488 2.83 -20.33 -8.35
C LEU A 488 4.22 -20.77 -7.94
N LEU A 489 4.98 -19.85 -7.36
CA LEU A 489 6.22 -20.12 -6.64
C LEU A 489 6.11 -19.61 -5.21
N HIS A 490 6.68 -20.35 -4.26
CA HIS A 490 6.91 -19.90 -2.89
C HIS A 490 8.37 -20.15 -2.53
N LEU A 491 9.13 -19.09 -2.24
CA LEU A 491 10.56 -19.15 -1.92
C LEU A 491 10.79 -18.66 -0.48
N MET A 492 11.73 -19.31 0.20
CA MET A 492 12.31 -18.85 1.46
C MET A 492 13.81 -18.59 1.25
N ALA A 493 14.22 -17.33 1.28
CA ALA A 493 15.62 -16.91 1.26
C ALA A 493 16.00 -16.30 2.62
N GLY A 494 17.25 -16.42 3.05
CA GLY A 494 17.66 -15.83 4.34
C GLY A 494 19.11 -15.39 4.36
N GLN A 495 19.40 -14.38 5.17
CA GLN A 495 20.73 -13.83 5.45
C GLN A 495 20.91 -13.64 6.97
N GLY A 496 22.15 -13.73 7.46
CA GLY A 496 22.47 -13.61 8.90
C GLY A 496 22.16 -14.88 9.71
N GLY A 497 22.85 -15.03 10.85
CA GLY A 497 22.78 -16.23 11.68
C GLY A 497 23.33 -17.49 11.03
N VAL A 498 23.48 -18.54 11.84
CA VAL A 498 23.76 -19.90 11.33
C VAL A 498 22.45 -20.54 10.91
N GLN A 499 22.27 -20.72 9.61
CA GLN A 499 21.01 -21.21 9.04
C GLN A 499 21.05 -22.72 8.82
N GLY A 500 19.97 -23.41 9.20
CA GLY A 500 19.77 -24.82 8.93
C GLY A 500 19.20 -25.11 7.55
N GLU A 501 19.05 -26.42 7.26
CA GLU A 501 18.40 -26.91 6.05
C GLU A 501 16.92 -26.54 6.01
N VAL A 502 16.40 -26.40 4.78
CA VAL A 502 14.99 -26.14 4.53
C VAL A 502 14.24 -27.47 4.33
N SER A 503 13.08 -27.57 4.97
CA SER A 503 12.11 -28.65 4.78
C SER A 503 10.76 -28.09 4.35
N CYS A 504 9.92 -28.89 3.69
CA CYS A 504 8.61 -28.46 3.19
C CYS A 504 7.44 -29.32 3.71
N GLU A 505 6.26 -28.71 3.74
CA GLU A 505 4.98 -29.42 3.90
C GLU A 505 4.00 -28.85 2.89
N THR A 506 3.43 -29.71 2.06
CA THR A 506 2.37 -29.36 1.11
C THR A 506 1.03 -30.00 1.44
N ASP A 507 0.93 -30.84 2.47
CA ASP A 507 -0.32 -31.47 2.91
C ASP A 507 -0.89 -30.78 4.16
N ARG A 508 -2.09 -30.17 4.01
CA ARG A 508 -2.76 -29.44 5.09
C ARG A 508 -3.05 -30.31 6.31
N LEU A 509 -3.40 -31.58 6.11
CA LEU A 509 -3.71 -32.51 7.20
C LEU A 509 -2.47 -32.79 8.05
N LYS A 510 -1.29 -32.91 7.42
CA LYS A 510 -0.03 -33.11 8.13
C LYS A 510 0.44 -31.85 8.86
N PHE A 511 0.22 -30.67 8.28
CA PHE A 511 0.60 -29.41 8.89
C PHE A 511 -0.28 -29.06 10.10
N ILE A 512 -1.60 -28.98 9.88
CA ILE A 512 -2.56 -28.58 10.91
C ILE A 512 -2.79 -29.73 11.88
N GLY A 513 -2.99 -30.95 11.38
CA GLY A 513 -3.46 -32.09 12.16
C GLY A 513 -4.99 -32.10 12.30
N ARG A 514 -5.58 -33.30 12.26
CA ARG A 514 -7.03 -33.48 12.43
C ARG A 514 -7.50 -32.89 13.76
N GLY A 515 -8.57 -32.11 13.69
CA GLY A 515 -9.22 -31.51 14.87
C GLY A 515 -8.38 -30.45 15.56
N ARG A 516 -7.42 -29.84 14.85
CA ARG A 516 -6.63 -28.68 15.29
C ARG A 516 -6.93 -27.49 14.38
N SER A 517 -6.36 -26.34 14.70
CA SER A 517 -6.50 -25.10 13.92
C SER A 517 -5.14 -24.50 13.59
N LEU A 518 -5.15 -23.41 12.82
CA LEU A 518 -3.95 -22.62 12.56
C LEU A 518 -3.44 -21.87 13.81
N ALA A 519 -4.26 -21.72 14.84
CA ALA A 519 -3.80 -21.16 16.10
C ALA A 519 -2.88 -22.12 16.88
N ASP A 520 -3.09 -23.43 16.71
CA ASP A 520 -2.31 -24.47 17.38
C ASP A 520 -2.07 -25.70 16.47
N PRO A 521 -1.29 -25.55 15.39
CA PRO A 521 -1.11 -26.61 14.41
C PRO A 521 -0.14 -27.70 14.91
N ALA A 522 -0.34 -28.93 14.43
CA ALA A 522 0.51 -30.08 14.73
C ALA A 522 1.99 -29.84 14.38
N ALA A 523 2.26 -29.11 13.29
CA ALA A 523 3.60 -28.73 12.86
C ALA A 523 4.36 -27.93 13.92
N MET A 524 3.69 -27.18 14.80
CA MET A 524 4.33 -26.40 15.87
C MET A 524 4.54 -27.18 17.16
N GLN A 525 4.11 -28.45 17.26
CA GLN A 525 4.21 -29.21 18.51
C GLN A 525 5.60 -29.80 18.76
N LYS A 526 6.31 -30.21 17.71
CA LYS A 526 7.65 -30.83 17.81
C LYS A 526 8.69 -30.07 17.00
N ALA A 527 9.85 -29.82 17.62
CA ALA A 527 11.01 -29.23 16.95
C ALA A 527 11.64 -30.31 16.06
N ALA A 528 11.22 -30.34 14.80
CA ALA A 528 11.62 -31.32 13.81
C ALA A 528 11.47 -30.74 12.40
N PRO A 529 12.23 -31.24 11.41
CA PRO A 529 11.96 -30.95 10.00
C PRO A 529 10.52 -31.32 9.61
N LEU A 530 9.97 -30.60 8.64
CA LEU A 530 8.71 -30.98 8.00
C LEU A 530 8.88 -32.28 7.19
N SER A 531 7.77 -32.90 6.77
CA SER A 531 7.80 -34.24 6.18
C SER A 531 8.29 -34.30 4.72
N ASP A 532 8.63 -33.15 4.13
CA ASP A 532 8.99 -32.98 2.72
C ASP A 532 7.95 -33.57 1.76
N SER A 533 6.67 -33.39 2.11
CA SER A 533 5.57 -33.75 1.24
C SER A 533 5.56 -32.87 -0.01
N ALA A 534 5.37 -33.49 -1.17
CA ALA A 534 5.28 -32.86 -2.47
C ALA A 534 4.50 -33.77 -3.44
N GLY A 535 4.04 -33.21 -4.56
CA GLY A 535 3.27 -33.90 -5.58
C GLY A 535 1.77 -33.64 -5.49
N SER A 536 0.98 -34.67 -5.78
CA SER A 536 -0.48 -34.64 -5.74
C SER A 536 -0.99 -35.02 -4.35
N VAL A 537 -1.20 -34.02 -3.50
CA VAL A 537 -1.79 -34.16 -2.17
C VAL A 537 -3.31 -33.91 -2.24
N LEU A 538 -4.06 -34.37 -1.23
CA LEU A 538 -5.52 -34.18 -1.20
C LEU A 538 -5.93 -32.74 -0.85
N ASP A 539 -5.13 -32.09 0.00
CA ASP A 539 -5.43 -30.75 0.50
C ASP A 539 -4.15 -29.90 0.51
N PRO A 540 -3.89 -29.16 -0.59
CA PRO A 540 -2.61 -28.54 -0.88
C PRO A 540 -2.39 -27.25 -0.07
N ILE A 541 -1.21 -27.16 0.54
CA ILE A 541 -0.65 -25.94 1.12
C ILE A 541 0.75 -25.70 0.57
N ILE A 542 1.30 -24.54 0.90
CA ILE A 542 2.72 -24.23 0.72
C ILE A 542 3.30 -23.81 2.07
N SER A 543 4.19 -24.63 2.61
CA SER A 543 4.89 -24.35 3.86
C SER A 543 6.36 -24.72 3.74
N LEU A 544 7.22 -23.78 4.07
CA LEU A 544 8.67 -23.95 4.18
C LEU A 544 9.07 -23.71 5.63
N ARG A 545 9.97 -24.54 6.15
CA ARG A 545 10.55 -24.40 7.49
C ARG A 545 12.06 -24.36 7.41
N ARG A 546 12.67 -23.49 8.23
CA ARG A 546 14.09 -23.53 8.53
C ARG A 546 14.41 -23.10 9.95
N THR A 547 15.56 -23.53 10.46
CA THR A 547 16.13 -23.04 11.71
C THR A 547 17.15 -21.93 11.45
N VAL A 548 17.24 -20.98 12.37
CA VAL A 548 18.28 -19.95 12.41
C VAL A 548 18.80 -19.83 13.84
N THR A 549 20.11 -19.95 14.01
CA THR A 549 20.77 -19.73 15.30
C THR A 549 21.41 -18.34 15.30
N LEU A 550 21.07 -17.55 16.32
CA LEU A 550 21.48 -16.16 16.49
C LEU A 550 22.27 -16.01 17.79
N GLU A 551 23.48 -15.47 17.69
CA GLU A 551 24.25 -14.98 18.83
C GLU A 551 23.57 -13.77 19.51
N PRO A 552 23.98 -13.40 20.73
CA PRO A 552 23.48 -12.18 21.38
C PRO A 552 23.66 -10.93 20.51
N ASN A 553 22.58 -10.17 20.32
CA ASN A 553 22.45 -9.00 19.46
C ASN A 553 22.67 -9.27 17.96
N GLU A 554 22.71 -10.53 17.53
CA GLU A 554 22.74 -10.89 16.12
C GLU A 554 21.33 -10.78 15.50
N THR A 555 21.29 -10.36 14.24
CA THR A 555 20.08 -10.22 13.44
C THR A 555 20.14 -11.16 12.23
N ALA A 556 19.02 -11.85 11.95
CA ALA A 556 18.78 -12.51 10.67
C ALA A 556 17.61 -11.85 9.94
N VAL A 557 17.68 -11.89 8.61
CA VAL A 557 16.64 -11.40 7.71
C VAL A 557 16.22 -12.56 6.81
N LEU A 558 14.93 -12.89 6.82
CA LEU A 558 14.35 -13.94 5.99
C LEU A 558 13.28 -13.36 5.07
N ASP A 559 13.44 -13.59 3.77
CA ASP A 559 12.51 -13.18 2.74
C ASP A 559 11.63 -14.38 2.35
N PHE A 560 10.32 -14.22 2.53
CA PHE A 560 9.29 -15.15 2.05
C PHE A 560 8.63 -14.53 0.82
N VAL A 561 8.78 -15.19 -0.32
CA VAL A 561 8.31 -14.68 -1.60
C VAL A 561 7.22 -15.59 -2.11
N ILE A 562 6.08 -15.02 -2.53
CA ILE A 562 5.04 -15.73 -3.29
C ILE A 562 4.84 -15.02 -4.61
N GLY A 563 4.92 -15.75 -5.72
CA GLY A 563 4.76 -15.19 -7.07
C GLY A 563 3.90 -16.08 -7.94
N VAL A 564 3.34 -15.49 -9.00
CA VAL A 564 2.57 -16.24 -10.02
C VAL A 564 3.03 -15.86 -11.42
N THR A 565 3.21 -16.86 -12.28
CA THR A 565 3.65 -16.72 -13.67
C THR A 565 2.82 -17.58 -14.61
N GLU A 566 2.95 -17.35 -15.91
CA GLU A 566 2.24 -18.11 -16.94
C GLU A 566 2.90 -19.47 -17.26
N SER A 567 4.19 -19.65 -16.94
CA SER A 567 4.92 -20.90 -17.20
C SER A 567 5.85 -21.31 -16.05
N ARG A 568 6.19 -22.61 -16.02
CA ARG A 568 7.13 -23.20 -15.05
C ARG A 568 8.51 -22.58 -15.17
N GLU A 569 9.01 -22.38 -16.39
CA GLU A 569 10.33 -21.80 -16.65
C GLU A 569 10.42 -20.37 -16.10
N SER A 570 9.36 -19.59 -16.26
CA SER A 570 9.28 -18.23 -15.71
C SER A 570 9.24 -18.26 -14.18
N ALA A 571 8.54 -19.23 -13.57
CA ALA A 571 8.52 -19.40 -12.12
C ALA A 571 9.91 -19.74 -11.57
N VAL A 572 10.64 -20.65 -12.22
CA VAL A 572 12.02 -20.99 -11.85
C VAL A 572 12.95 -19.77 -11.98
N ALA A 573 12.82 -18.99 -13.06
CA ALA A 573 13.61 -17.78 -13.26
C ALA A 573 13.34 -16.73 -12.15
N LEU A 574 12.09 -16.57 -11.71
CA LEU A 574 11.77 -15.70 -10.58
C LEU A 574 12.33 -16.22 -9.26
N VAL A 575 12.31 -17.54 -9.03
CA VAL A 575 12.98 -18.15 -7.86
C VAL A 575 14.47 -17.81 -7.85
N GLU A 576 15.17 -17.98 -8.97
CA GLU A 576 16.60 -17.64 -9.09
C GLU A 576 16.86 -16.13 -8.91
N LYS A 577 16.00 -15.28 -9.45
CA LYS A 577 16.06 -13.82 -9.31
C LYS A 577 15.96 -13.39 -7.84
N TYR A 578 14.94 -13.87 -7.13
CA TYR A 578 14.61 -13.44 -5.76
C TYR A 578 15.38 -14.17 -4.66
N GLN A 579 16.22 -15.17 -4.98
CA GLN A 579 17.22 -15.69 -4.05
C GLN A 579 18.27 -14.65 -3.63
N HIS A 580 18.47 -13.63 -4.46
CA HIS A 580 19.45 -12.58 -4.22
C HIS A 580 18.80 -11.42 -3.45
N SER A 581 19.33 -11.10 -2.27
CA SER A 581 18.77 -10.05 -1.39
C SER A 581 18.65 -8.67 -2.06
N ARG A 582 19.55 -8.34 -3.01
CA ARG A 582 19.48 -7.09 -3.77
C ARG A 582 18.18 -6.93 -4.56
N MET A 583 17.58 -8.04 -4.98
CA MET A 583 16.32 -8.01 -5.74
C MET A 583 15.11 -7.82 -4.82
N THR A 584 15.15 -8.38 -3.60
CA THR A 584 14.13 -8.13 -2.59
C THR A 584 14.21 -6.71 -2.05
N ASP A 585 15.42 -6.16 -1.87
CA ASP A 585 15.64 -4.72 -1.53
C ASP A 585 15.04 -3.80 -2.61
N ARG A 586 15.40 -4.03 -3.88
CA ARG A 586 14.87 -3.27 -5.01
C ARG A 586 13.34 -3.29 -5.07
N ALA A 587 12.71 -4.43 -4.79
CA ALA A 587 11.26 -4.54 -4.80
C ALA A 587 10.59 -3.67 -3.73
N LEU A 588 11.15 -3.65 -2.51
CA LEU A 588 10.68 -2.78 -1.41
C LEU A 588 10.81 -1.31 -1.78
N ASP A 589 11.93 -0.94 -2.38
CA ASP A 589 12.23 0.45 -2.71
C ASP A 589 11.37 1.00 -3.86
N LEU A 590 11.16 0.20 -4.91
CA LEU A 590 10.34 0.59 -6.06
C LEU A 590 8.86 0.66 -5.71
N ALA A 591 8.39 -0.13 -4.73
CA ALA A 591 6.99 -0.11 -4.30
C ALA A 591 6.57 1.30 -3.85
N TRP A 592 7.47 2.05 -3.19
CA TRP A 592 7.22 3.44 -2.80
C TRP A 592 6.95 4.34 -4.00
N THR A 593 7.89 4.37 -4.96
CA THR A 593 7.78 5.19 -6.18
C THR A 593 6.53 4.84 -6.98
N HIS A 594 6.24 3.54 -7.15
CA HIS A 594 5.05 3.08 -7.86
C HIS A 594 3.76 3.60 -7.19
N SER A 595 3.68 3.51 -5.85
CA SER A 595 2.48 3.96 -5.12
C SER A 595 2.18 5.45 -5.32
N GLN A 596 3.23 6.30 -5.34
CA GLN A 596 3.09 7.74 -5.59
C GLN A 596 2.64 8.05 -7.02
N VAL A 597 3.13 7.31 -8.02
CA VAL A 597 2.67 7.45 -9.41
C VAL A 597 1.21 7.04 -9.55
N THR A 598 0.79 5.93 -8.92
CA THR A 598 -0.61 5.48 -8.92
C THR A 598 -1.54 6.53 -8.33
N LEU A 599 -1.19 7.14 -7.18
CA LEU A 599 -2.02 8.18 -6.57
C LEU A 599 -2.17 9.42 -7.45
N ARG A 600 -1.10 9.84 -8.12
CA ARG A 600 -1.14 10.95 -9.10
C ARG A 600 -2.06 10.64 -10.29
N GLN A 601 -2.07 9.40 -10.78
CA GLN A 601 -2.97 8.98 -11.86
C GLN A 601 -4.45 8.95 -11.44
N LEU A 602 -4.71 8.71 -10.16
CA LEU A 602 -6.05 8.70 -9.58
C LEU A 602 -6.52 10.08 -9.12
N ASP A 603 -5.67 11.11 -9.23
CA ASP A 603 -5.89 12.47 -8.70
C ASP A 603 -6.25 12.45 -7.20
N ALA A 604 -5.62 11.55 -6.44
CA ALA A 604 -5.91 11.33 -5.03
C ALA A 604 -4.69 11.66 -4.15
N THR A 605 -4.94 12.28 -3.01
CA THR A 605 -3.92 12.53 -1.98
C THR A 605 -3.66 11.28 -1.12
N GLU A 606 -2.54 11.26 -0.38
CA GLU A 606 -2.25 10.15 0.54
C GLU A 606 -3.28 10.03 1.67
N ALA A 607 -3.80 11.16 2.17
CA ALA A 607 -4.85 11.18 3.17
C ALA A 607 -6.17 10.59 2.63
N GLU A 608 -6.58 10.96 1.41
CA GLU A 608 -7.74 10.36 0.74
C GLU A 608 -7.55 8.86 0.52
N ALA A 609 -6.37 8.43 0.09
CA ALA A 609 -6.06 7.02 -0.10
C ALA A 609 -6.16 6.20 1.21
N GLN A 610 -5.80 6.79 2.36
CA GLN A 610 -6.02 6.15 3.67
C GLN A 610 -7.51 6.05 4.02
N LEU A 611 -8.32 7.06 3.69
CA LEU A 611 -9.79 6.98 3.85
C LEU A 611 -10.38 5.87 2.96
N TYR A 612 -9.94 5.77 1.71
CA TYR A 612 -10.39 4.75 0.77
C TYR A 612 -9.97 3.35 1.24
N ALA A 613 -8.77 3.19 1.80
CA ALA A 613 -8.32 1.93 2.40
C ALA A 613 -9.15 1.55 3.65
N ARG A 614 -9.56 2.52 4.48
CA ARG A 614 -10.45 2.25 5.62
C ARG A 614 -11.82 1.73 5.18
N LEU A 615 -12.41 2.34 4.14
CA LEU A 615 -13.68 1.86 3.55
C LEU A 615 -13.54 0.44 2.98
N ALA A 616 -12.38 0.09 2.40
CA ALA A 616 -12.13 -1.25 1.90
C ALA A 616 -12.29 -2.35 2.96
N GLY A 617 -11.91 -2.08 4.23
CA GLY A 617 -12.14 -3.01 5.33
C GLY A 617 -13.62 -3.32 5.56
N ALA A 618 -14.47 -2.28 5.54
CA ALA A 618 -15.93 -2.43 5.66
C ALA A 618 -16.56 -3.11 4.44
N ILE A 619 -15.96 -2.95 3.25
CA ILE A 619 -16.39 -3.66 2.03
C ILE A 619 -16.06 -5.15 2.11
N ILE A 620 -14.85 -5.50 2.55
CA ILE A 620 -14.35 -6.89 2.61
C ILE A 620 -15.00 -7.69 3.73
N TYR A 621 -15.17 -7.10 4.91
CA TYR A 621 -15.69 -7.79 6.11
C TYR A 621 -17.12 -7.39 6.50
N ALA A 622 -17.78 -6.56 5.69
CA ALA A 622 -19.18 -6.17 5.87
C ALA A 622 -19.52 -5.63 7.26
N ASP A 623 -18.83 -4.56 7.64
CA ASP A 623 -18.98 -3.90 8.93
C ASP A 623 -20.46 -3.54 9.21
N PRO A 624 -21.11 -4.16 10.23
CA PRO A 624 -22.49 -3.86 10.58
C PRO A 624 -22.74 -2.38 10.89
N ALA A 625 -21.73 -1.65 11.36
CA ALA A 625 -21.83 -0.23 11.66
C ALA A 625 -21.97 0.66 10.40
N ARG A 626 -21.68 0.12 9.21
CA ARG A 626 -21.73 0.83 7.92
C ARG A 626 -22.90 0.42 7.04
N ARG A 627 -23.62 -0.63 7.42
CA ARG A 627 -24.81 -1.10 6.71
C ARG A 627 -26.04 -0.26 7.10
N ALA A 628 -27.14 -0.49 6.38
CA ALA A 628 -28.42 0.09 6.72
C ALA A 628 -28.86 -0.31 8.15
N THR A 629 -29.70 0.52 8.76
CA THR A 629 -30.19 0.28 10.13
C THR A 629 -30.94 -1.06 10.24
N PRO A 630 -30.98 -1.70 11.43
CA PRO A 630 -31.67 -2.98 11.61
C PRO A 630 -33.12 -3.00 11.13
N GLY A 631 -33.84 -1.86 11.26
CA GLY A 631 -35.21 -1.73 10.77
C GLY A 631 -35.33 -1.84 9.24
N VAL A 632 -34.37 -1.28 8.48
CA VAL A 632 -34.32 -1.40 7.02
C VAL A 632 -33.95 -2.83 6.61
N LEU A 633 -32.96 -3.42 7.28
CA LEU A 633 -32.54 -4.81 7.01
C LEU A 633 -33.70 -5.80 7.22
N LEU A 634 -34.42 -5.70 8.34
CA LEU A 634 -35.60 -6.53 8.64
C LEU A 634 -36.80 -6.22 7.74
N GLY A 635 -36.85 -5.03 7.15
CA GLY A 635 -37.90 -4.59 6.23
C GLY A 635 -37.78 -5.19 4.83
N ASN A 636 -36.61 -5.70 4.43
CA ASN A 636 -36.42 -6.25 3.10
C ASN A 636 -37.29 -7.51 2.87
N ARG A 637 -37.95 -7.57 1.71
CA ARG A 637 -38.78 -8.69 1.24
C ARG A 637 -38.39 -9.12 -0.18
N ARG A 638 -37.37 -8.51 -0.77
CA ARG A 638 -36.89 -8.75 -2.14
C ARG A 638 -35.55 -9.52 -2.09
N GLY A 639 -35.34 -10.36 -3.10
CA GLY A 639 -34.06 -11.02 -3.32
C GLY A 639 -33.14 -10.22 -4.24
N GLN A 640 -31.91 -10.72 -4.42
CA GLN A 640 -30.87 -10.13 -5.28
C GLN A 640 -31.37 -9.80 -6.70
N SER A 641 -32.23 -10.65 -7.28
CA SER A 641 -32.77 -10.44 -8.63
C SER A 641 -33.57 -9.15 -8.81
N GLY A 642 -34.04 -8.52 -7.73
CA GLY A 642 -34.66 -7.19 -7.78
C GLY A 642 -33.69 -6.07 -8.18
N LEU A 643 -32.37 -6.29 -8.06
CA LEU A 643 -31.34 -5.34 -8.45
C LEU A 643 -31.14 -5.28 -9.98
N TRP A 644 -31.43 -6.37 -10.69
CA TRP A 644 -31.12 -6.52 -12.12
C TRP A 644 -31.89 -5.54 -13.01
N THR A 645 -33.09 -5.12 -12.61
CA THR A 645 -33.86 -4.07 -13.30
C THR A 645 -33.10 -2.74 -13.37
N TYR A 646 -32.13 -2.53 -12.48
CA TYR A 646 -31.26 -1.36 -12.45
C TYR A 646 -29.87 -1.62 -13.05
N GLY A 647 -29.62 -2.78 -13.65
CA GLY A 647 -28.32 -3.16 -14.22
C GLY A 647 -27.26 -3.53 -13.19
N ILE A 648 -27.64 -3.63 -11.92
CA ILE A 648 -26.75 -3.97 -10.80
C ILE A 648 -26.79 -5.49 -10.63
N SER A 649 -25.63 -6.15 -10.57
CA SER A 649 -25.57 -7.62 -10.47
C SER A 649 -25.97 -8.09 -9.07
N GLY A 650 -25.40 -7.44 -8.04
CA GLY A 650 -25.53 -7.86 -6.65
C GLY A 650 -24.60 -9.02 -6.26
N ASP A 651 -23.73 -9.51 -7.15
CA ASP A 651 -22.74 -10.56 -6.85
C ASP A 651 -21.44 -9.96 -6.27
N THR A 652 -21.21 -8.68 -6.54
CA THR A 652 -20.09 -7.91 -6.01
C THR A 652 -20.55 -6.98 -4.89
N ALA A 653 -19.61 -6.54 -4.06
CA ALA A 653 -19.94 -5.66 -2.95
C ALA A 653 -20.53 -4.33 -3.47
N LEU A 654 -21.66 -3.94 -2.88
CA LEU A 654 -22.39 -2.73 -3.23
C LEU A 654 -22.10 -1.62 -2.23
N VAL A 655 -21.73 -0.43 -2.72
CA VAL A 655 -21.62 0.81 -1.95
C VAL A 655 -22.70 1.75 -2.45
N LEU A 656 -23.53 2.26 -1.53
CA LEU A 656 -24.65 3.15 -1.84
C LEU A 656 -24.36 4.55 -1.26
N LEU A 657 -24.41 5.56 -2.12
CA LEU A 657 -24.45 6.98 -1.72
C LEU A 657 -25.84 7.53 -2.01
N ARG A 658 -26.44 8.17 -1.01
CA ARG A 658 -27.63 9.02 -1.16
C ARG A 658 -27.17 10.47 -1.20
N ILE A 659 -27.62 11.21 -2.20
CA ILE A 659 -27.29 12.64 -2.36
C ILE A 659 -28.55 13.44 -2.63
N THR A 660 -28.73 14.52 -1.87
CA THR A 660 -29.88 15.42 -1.93
C THR A 660 -29.49 16.82 -2.43
N ASP A 661 -28.25 17.26 -2.15
CA ASP A 661 -27.81 18.64 -2.39
C ASP A 661 -26.59 18.72 -3.35
N THR A 662 -26.65 19.69 -4.27
CA THR A 662 -25.55 19.99 -5.19
C THR A 662 -24.33 20.57 -4.49
N GLU A 663 -24.50 21.28 -3.38
CA GLU A 663 -23.36 21.82 -2.60
C GLU A 663 -22.50 20.71 -1.98
N LYS A 664 -23.01 19.48 -1.90
CA LYS A 664 -22.33 18.30 -1.33
C LYS A 664 -21.68 17.41 -2.38
N ILE A 665 -21.52 17.88 -3.62
CA ILE A 665 -20.95 17.11 -4.73
C ILE A 665 -19.53 16.56 -4.46
N GLU A 666 -18.80 17.13 -3.50
CA GLU A 666 -17.47 16.66 -3.09
C GLU A 666 -17.46 15.19 -2.67
N ILE A 667 -18.48 14.70 -1.95
CA ILE A 667 -18.55 13.29 -1.54
C ILE A 667 -18.69 12.35 -2.74
N VAL A 668 -19.37 12.80 -3.80
CA VAL A 668 -19.48 12.07 -5.07
C VAL A 668 -18.12 11.98 -5.73
N ARG A 669 -17.38 13.09 -5.81
CA ARG A 669 -16.01 13.12 -6.35
C ARG A 669 -15.12 12.12 -5.61
N GLN A 670 -15.13 12.15 -4.28
CA GLN A 670 -14.35 11.26 -3.44
C GLN A 670 -14.72 9.78 -3.65
N LEU A 671 -16.01 9.43 -3.77
CA LEU A 671 -16.42 8.05 -4.00
C LEU A 671 -16.10 7.55 -5.42
N ILE A 672 -16.13 8.40 -6.44
CA ILE A 672 -15.66 8.04 -7.79
C ILE A 672 -14.15 7.74 -7.76
N GLN A 673 -13.37 8.54 -7.02
CA GLN A 673 -11.95 8.28 -6.81
C GLN A 673 -11.70 7.02 -5.98
N ALA A 674 -12.48 6.80 -4.91
CA ALA A 674 -12.41 5.60 -4.08
C ALA A 674 -12.71 4.34 -4.91
N HIS A 675 -13.73 4.37 -5.76
CA HIS A 675 -14.05 3.29 -6.70
C HIS A 675 -12.88 2.97 -7.62
N SER A 676 -12.25 4.00 -8.19
CA SER A 676 -11.07 3.87 -9.04
C SER A 676 -9.87 3.31 -8.28
N TYR A 677 -9.68 3.75 -7.02
CA TYR A 677 -8.64 3.25 -6.11
C TYR A 677 -8.82 1.77 -5.78
N TRP A 678 -10.02 1.35 -5.34
CA TRP A 678 -10.31 -0.05 -5.03
C TRP A 678 -10.09 -0.94 -6.24
N ARG A 679 -10.55 -0.50 -7.42
CA ARG A 679 -10.35 -1.25 -8.67
C ARG A 679 -8.88 -1.38 -9.03
N ALA A 680 -8.09 -0.30 -8.92
CA ALA A 680 -6.64 -0.34 -9.13
C ALA A 680 -5.92 -1.28 -8.15
N LYS A 681 -6.50 -1.46 -6.96
CA LYS A 681 -6.03 -2.38 -5.92
C LYS A 681 -6.65 -3.79 -5.99
N GLY A 682 -7.44 -4.10 -7.02
CA GLY A 682 -8.04 -5.43 -7.25
C GLY A 682 -9.30 -5.72 -6.44
N LEU A 683 -9.90 -4.71 -5.82
CA LEU A 683 -11.18 -4.80 -5.12
C LEU A 683 -12.29 -4.26 -6.05
N VAL A 684 -13.12 -5.16 -6.57
CA VAL A 684 -14.24 -4.82 -7.46
C VAL A 684 -15.47 -4.47 -6.62
N VAL A 685 -16.05 -3.30 -6.89
CA VAL A 685 -17.17 -2.73 -6.14
C VAL A 685 -18.17 -2.13 -7.11
N GLU A 686 -19.46 -2.35 -6.86
CA GLU A 686 -20.54 -1.61 -7.52
C GLU A 686 -20.87 -0.35 -6.70
N LEU A 687 -20.69 0.83 -7.28
CA LEU A 687 -21.03 2.10 -6.65
C LEU A 687 -22.37 2.60 -7.18
N VAL A 688 -23.37 2.71 -6.32
CA VAL A 688 -24.68 3.28 -6.66
C VAL A 688 -24.79 4.67 -6.07
N ILE A 689 -25.03 5.66 -6.92
CA ILE A 689 -25.32 7.04 -6.52
C ILE A 689 -26.82 7.28 -6.74
N LEU A 690 -27.56 7.37 -5.65
CA LEU A 690 -28.98 7.65 -5.63
C LEU A 690 -29.20 9.17 -5.48
N ASN A 691 -29.64 9.80 -6.56
CA ASN A 691 -29.99 11.22 -6.56
C ASN A 691 -31.43 11.39 -6.04
N GLU A 692 -31.53 12.02 -4.87
CA GLU A 692 -32.74 12.32 -4.11
C GLU A 692 -33.18 13.79 -4.20
N ASP A 693 -32.52 14.62 -5.01
CA ASP A 693 -32.88 16.03 -5.20
C ASP A 693 -34.33 16.17 -5.72
N VAL A 694 -35.14 16.92 -4.96
CA VAL A 694 -36.56 17.17 -5.21
C VAL A 694 -36.77 18.53 -5.92
N SER A 695 -35.70 19.27 -6.24
CA SER A 695 -35.79 20.61 -6.83
C SER A 695 -36.37 20.60 -8.26
N VAL A 696 -37.11 21.67 -8.59
CA VAL A 696 -37.89 21.80 -9.85
C VAL A 696 -36.98 21.94 -11.09
N TYR A 697 -35.67 22.21 -10.92
CA TYR A 697 -34.66 22.32 -11.99
C TYR A 697 -33.92 20.98 -12.21
N ARG A 698 -34.68 19.95 -12.64
CA ARG A 698 -34.41 18.50 -12.66
C ARG A 698 -33.17 17.94 -13.40
N GLN A 699 -32.17 18.73 -13.77
CA GLN A 699 -31.02 18.23 -14.56
C GLN A 699 -29.65 18.63 -14.03
N SER A 700 -29.51 19.71 -13.27
CA SER A 700 -28.18 20.23 -12.89
C SER A 700 -27.34 19.23 -12.09
N LEU A 701 -27.88 18.64 -11.02
CA LEU A 701 -27.12 17.71 -10.16
C LEU A 701 -26.79 16.40 -10.89
N HIS A 702 -27.77 15.83 -11.58
CA HIS A 702 -27.57 14.58 -12.31
C HIS A 702 -26.55 14.74 -13.45
N ASP A 703 -26.59 15.86 -14.18
CA ASP A 703 -25.65 16.16 -15.25
C ASP A 703 -24.25 16.46 -14.68
N GLN A 704 -24.15 17.12 -13.52
CA GLN A 704 -22.88 17.31 -12.83
C GLN A 704 -22.24 15.98 -12.40
N ILE A 705 -23.01 15.06 -11.79
CA ILE A 705 -22.52 13.72 -11.44
C ILE A 705 -22.05 12.98 -12.69
N SER A 706 -22.84 13.04 -13.78
CA SER A 706 -22.48 12.40 -15.05
C SER A 706 -21.21 13.00 -15.66
N ASN A 707 -21.04 14.32 -15.59
CA ASN A 707 -19.84 15.01 -16.07
C ASN A 707 -18.60 14.67 -15.23
N LEU A 708 -18.74 14.54 -13.90
CA LEU A 708 -17.64 14.09 -13.03
C LEU A 708 -17.19 12.67 -13.38
N ILE A 709 -18.13 11.76 -13.64
CA ILE A 709 -17.81 10.39 -14.08
C ILE A 709 -17.14 10.41 -15.45
N ALA A 710 -17.67 11.19 -16.40
CA ALA A 710 -17.15 11.29 -17.76
C ALA A 710 -15.75 11.92 -17.84
N ALA A 711 -15.42 12.85 -16.93
CA ALA A 711 -14.10 13.46 -16.83
C ALA A 711 -13.07 12.57 -16.12
N GLY A 712 -13.51 11.58 -15.34
CA GLY A 712 -12.65 10.69 -14.57
C GLY A 712 -12.20 9.43 -15.31
N THR A 713 -11.23 8.72 -14.73
CA THR A 713 -10.74 7.41 -15.21
C THR A 713 -11.81 6.31 -15.15
N ALA A 714 -12.89 6.52 -14.37
CA ALA A 714 -14.01 5.61 -14.22
C ALA A 714 -15.07 5.70 -15.34
N ALA A 715 -14.96 6.63 -16.29
CA ALA A 715 -15.94 6.80 -17.37
C ALA A 715 -16.32 5.50 -18.12
N PRO A 716 -15.39 4.59 -18.45
CA PRO A 716 -15.73 3.34 -19.14
C PRO A 716 -16.58 2.38 -18.31
N MET A 717 -16.69 2.60 -16.99
CA MET A 717 -17.37 1.74 -16.02
C MET A 717 -18.78 2.22 -15.67
N LEU A 718 -19.28 3.27 -16.31
CA LEU A 718 -20.67 3.70 -16.15
C LEU A 718 -21.62 2.61 -16.68
N ASP A 719 -22.57 2.20 -15.84
CA ASP A 719 -23.59 1.17 -16.12
C ASP A 719 -23.02 -0.18 -16.60
N LYS A 720 -21.84 -0.55 -16.08
CA LYS A 720 -21.23 -1.88 -16.30
C LYS A 720 -21.13 -2.68 -15.00
N PRO A 721 -21.10 -4.02 -15.07
CA PRO A 721 -20.86 -4.87 -13.89
C PRO A 721 -19.60 -4.46 -13.13
N GLY A 722 -19.69 -4.32 -11.81
CA GLY A 722 -18.58 -3.84 -10.97
C GLY A 722 -18.20 -2.35 -11.22
N GLY A 723 -19.15 -1.58 -11.74
CA GLY A 723 -18.98 -0.19 -12.16
C GLY A 723 -19.76 0.82 -11.33
N ILE A 724 -20.09 1.97 -11.93
CA ILE A 724 -20.82 3.06 -11.28
C ILE A 724 -22.22 3.16 -11.90
N PHE A 725 -23.24 3.26 -11.05
CA PHE A 725 -24.64 3.36 -11.44
C PHE A 725 -25.27 4.61 -10.83
N VAL A 726 -25.77 5.52 -11.66
CA VAL A 726 -26.46 6.73 -11.20
C VAL A 726 -27.96 6.56 -11.41
N ARG A 727 -28.75 6.62 -10.34
CA ARG A 727 -30.22 6.42 -10.41
C ARG A 727 -30.95 7.57 -9.73
N ARG A 728 -32.17 7.85 -10.19
CA ARG A 728 -33.03 8.89 -9.62
C ARG A 728 -34.05 8.28 -8.67
N LEU A 729 -34.27 8.93 -7.54
CA LEU A 729 -35.20 8.46 -6.51
C LEU A 729 -36.63 8.20 -7.06
N GLU A 730 -37.11 9.05 -7.97
CA GLU A 730 -38.43 8.93 -8.62
C GLU A 730 -38.61 7.62 -9.42
N GLN A 731 -37.51 6.98 -9.85
CA GLN A 731 -37.52 5.77 -10.66
C GLN A 731 -37.47 4.49 -9.83
N ILE A 732 -37.31 4.59 -8.52
CA ILE A 732 -37.10 3.44 -7.63
C ILE A 732 -38.26 3.33 -6.63
N PRO A 733 -39.11 2.28 -6.72
CA PRO A 733 -40.14 1.99 -5.74
C PRO A 733 -39.56 1.79 -4.33
N ASN A 734 -40.38 2.01 -3.29
CA ASN A 734 -39.92 1.94 -1.90
C ASN A 734 -39.29 0.58 -1.52
N ASP A 735 -39.90 -0.52 -1.95
CA ASP A 735 -39.37 -1.88 -1.69
C ASP A 735 -37.97 -2.06 -2.27
N ASP A 736 -37.70 -1.47 -3.44
CA ASP A 736 -36.40 -1.57 -4.11
C ASP A 736 -35.37 -0.63 -3.47
N ARG A 737 -35.80 0.48 -2.85
CA ARG A 737 -34.91 1.32 -2.02
C ARG A 737 -34.46 0.57 -0.78
N VAL A 738 -35.38 -0.15 -0.13
CA VAL A 738 -35.06 -1.03 1.00
C VAL A 738 -34.11 -2.13 0.55
N LEU A 739 -34.34 -2.74 -0.62
CA LEU A 739 -33.43 -3.72 -1.21
C LEU A 739 -32.03 -3.14 -1.41
N LEU A 740 -31.88 -1.98 -2.08
CA LEU A 740 -30.58 -1.34 -2.33
C LEU A 740 -29.82 -1.04 -1.03
N GLN A 741 -30.49 -0.46 -0.04
CA GLN A 741 -29.90 -0.18 1.27
C GLN A 741 -29.51 -1.46 2.01
N SER A 742 -30.35 -2.51 1.94
CA SER A 742 -30.07 -3.77 2.61
C SER A 742 -28.94 -4.58 1.94
N ALA A 743 -28.82 -4.52 0.62
CA ALA A 743 -27.78 -5.18 -0.15
C ALA A 743 -26.43 -4.46 -0.05
N ALA A 744 -26.44 -3.14 0.19
CA ALA A 744 -25.23 -2.35 0.36
C ALA A 744 -24.42 -2.78 1.58
N ARG A 745 -23.10 -2.96 1.38
CA ARG A 745 -22.11 -3.15 2.44
C ARG A 745 -21.81 -1.83 3.15
N ILE A 746 -21.94 -0.72 2.44
CA ILE A 746 -21.80 0.65 2.98
C ILE A 746 -22.95 1.50 2.45
N VAL A 747 -23.65 2.18 3.35
CA VAL A 747 -24.65 3.20 3.03
C VAL A 747 -24.14 4.56 3.54
N LEU A 748 -23.94 5.49 2.62
CA LEU A 748 -23.52 6.87 2.90
C LEU A 748 -24.63 7.84 2.53
N ASP A 749 -24.66 8.96 3.24
CA ASP A 749 -25.69 9.99 3.09
C ASP A 749 -25.05 11.37 3.17
N ASP A 750 -25.35 12.28 2.24
CA ASP A 750 -24.76 13.61 2.23
C ASP A 750 -25.20 14.50 3.40
N GLU A 751 -26.32 14.16 4.06
CA GLU A 751 -26.79 14.86 5.26
C GLU A 751 -25.93 14.59 6.51
N HIS A 752 -25.14 13.49 6.53
CA HIS A 752 -24.31 13.11 7.69
C HIS A 752 -22.90 13.72 7.67
N GLY A 753 -22.66 14.72 6.82
CA GLY A 753 -21.38 15.43 6.72
C GLY A 753 -20.43 14.84 5.68
N SER A 754 -19.17 15.21 5.76
CA SER A 754 -18.11 14.75 4.86
C SER A 754 -17.83 13.25 4.99
N LEU A 755 -17.17 12.66 3.98
CA LEU A 755 -16.80 11.25 4.00
C LEU A 755 -15.94 10.87 5.23
N ALA A 756 -15.03 11.77 5.64
CA ALA A 756 -14.17 11.56 6.79
C ALA A 756 -14.97 11.56 8.11
N GLU A 757 -15.91 12.51 8.28
CA GLU A 757 -16.76 12.59 9.47
C GLU A 757 -17.64 11.33 9.62
N GLN A 758 -18.24 10.86 8.53
CA GLN A 758 -19.05 9.63 8.53
C GLN A 758 -18.20 8.39 8.89
N LEU A 759 -16.92 8.36 8.51
CA LEU A 759 -15.99 7.31 8.88
C LEU A 759 -15.53 7.37 10.34
N GLU A 760 -15.51 8.56 10.95
CA GLU A 760 -15.18 8.75 12.36
C GLU A 760 -16.35 8.46 13.30
N GLN A 761 -17.58 8.69 12.85
CA GLN A 761 -18.79 8.27 13.55
C GLN A 761 -18.85 6.75 13.63
N ARG A 762 -18.31 6.17 14.70
CA ARG A 762 -18.53 4.78 15.08
C ARG A 762 -19.89 4.70 15.76
N SER A 763 -20.87 4.03 15.16
CA SER A 763 -22.03 3.58 15.92
C SER A 763 -21.51 2.55 16.93
N VAL A 764 -21.56 2.91 18.22
CA VAL A 764 -21.25 1.96 19.29
C VAL A 764 -22.39 0.96 19.29
N LEU A 765 -22.19 -0.19 18.66
CA LEU A 765 -23.05 -1.33 18.90
C LEU A 765 -22.79 -1.76 20.34
N GLU A 766 -23.76 -1.53 21.23
CA GLU A 766 -23.69 -2.05 22.58
C GLU A 766 -23.56 -3.58 22.49
N PRO A 767 -22.53 -4.18 23.10
CA PRO A 767 -22.38 -5.63 23.08
C PRO A 767 -23.60 -6.25 23.76
N LEU A 768 -24.24 -7.21 23.08
CA LEU A 768 -25.42 -7.91 23.59
C LEU A 768 -25.17 -8.59 24.95
N VAL A 769 -23.92 -8.97 25.21
CA VAL A 769 -23.48 -9.61 26.46
C VAL A 769 -22.29 -8.83 27.03
N PRO A 770 -22.34 -8.36 28.27
CA PRO A 770 -21.21 -7.70 28.93
C PRO A 770 -19.98 -8.61 29.03
N ALA A 771 -18.79 -8.01 29.01
CA ALA A 771 -17.56 -8.73 29.28
C ALA A 771 -17.57 -9.28 30.72
N LEU A 772 -17.27 -10.57 30.88
CA LEU A 772 -17.24 -11.23 32.19
C LEU A 772 -15.92 -10.93 32.91
N ALA A 773 -16.00 -10.49 34.16
CA ALA A 773 -14.87 -10.45 35.07
C ALA A 773 -14.92 -11.68 35.99
N PRO A 774 -13.98 -12.63 35.87
CA PRO A 774 -13.96 -13.82 36.71
C PRO A 774 -13.92 -13.45 38.19
N THR A 775 -14.75 -14.11 38.99
CA THR A 775 -14.80 -13.95 40.45
C THR A 775 -14.02 -15.04 41.18
N ARG A 776 -13.68 -16.12 40.48
CA ARG A 776 -12.96 -17.29 41.00
C ARG A 776 -11.88 -17.74 40.01
N LEU A 777 -10.81 -18.34 40.52
CA LEU A 777 -9.80 -19.00 39.69
C LEU A 777 -10.28 -20.39 39.30
N ALA A 778 -10.04 -20.75 38.05
CA ALA A 778 -10.22 -22.07 37.49
C ALA A 778 -9.54 -23.17 38.34
N VAL A 779 -10.22 -24.30 38.51
CA VAL A 779 -9.66 -25.51 39.15
C VAL A 779 -9.49 -26.56 38.07
N VAL A 780 -8.28 -27.13 37.97
CA VAL A 780 -8.02 -28.25 37.05
C VAL A 780 -8.77 -29.47 37.54
N ASP A 781 -9.75 -29.91 36.77
CA ASP A 781 -10.54 -31.09 37.10
C ASP A 781 -9.72 -32.37 36.93
N ALA A 782 -9.86 -33.29 37.89
CA ALA A 782 -9.35 -34.64 37.73
C ALA A 782 -10.23 -35.37 36.70
N SER A 783 -9.65 -35.72 35.55
CA SER A 783 -10.33 -36.48 34.50
C SER A 783 -10.97 -37.74 35.09
N THR A 784 -12.31 -37.76 35.10
CA THR A 784 -13.07 -38.93 35.51
C THR A 784 -13.45 -39.69 34.25
N PRO A 785 -13.08 -40.98 34.11
CA PRO A 785 -13.40 -41.73 32.91
C PRO A 785 -14.92 -41.84 32.75
N PRO A 786 -15.45 -41.72 31.52
CA PRO A 786 -16.88 -41.86 31.28
C PRO A 786 -17.35 -43.26 31.67
N PRO A 787 -18.66 -43.43 31.94
CA PRO A 787 -19.22 -44.73 32.30
C PRO A 787 -18.90 -45.77 31.23
N ALA A 788 -18.36 -46.93 31.64
CA ALA A 788 -18.07 -48.01 30.71
C ALA A 788 -19.36 -48.56 30.08
N ARG A 789 -19.37 -48.72 28.75
CA ARG A 789 -20.49 -49.26 27.98
C ARG A 789 -20.10 -50.59 27.34
N GLU A 790 -21.01 -51.57 27.35
CA GLU A 790 -20.81 -52.84 26.65
C GLU A 790 -21.06 -52.65 25.15
N LEU A 791 -19.99 -52.57 24.35
CA LEU A 791 -20.07 -52.38 22.88
C LEU A 791 -19.63 -53.64 22.12
N ILE A 792 -20.21 -53.85 20.94
CA ILE A 792 -19.81 -54.87 19.96
C ILE A 792 -19.03 -54.22 18.80
N TYR A 793 -18.13 -54.98 18.16
CA TYR A 793 -17.28 -54.50 17.05
C TYR A 793 -16.42 -53.26 17.38
N GLN A 794 -15.83 -53.22 18.58
CA GLN A 794 -14.98 -52.10 18.99
C GLN A 794 -13.72 -51.97 18.12
N ASN A 795 -13.39 -50.73 17.72
CA ASN A 795 -12.23 -50.41 16.87
C ASN A 795 -11.20 -49.49 17.54
N GLY A 796 -11.29 -49.30 18.85
CA GLY A 796 -10.42 -48.39 19.62
C GLY A 796 -10.92 -46.95 19.75
N PHE A 797 -11.87 -46.52 18.90
CA PHE A 797 -12.58 -45.24 19.04
C PHE A 797 -14.04 -45.43 19.43
N GLY A 798 -14.68 -46.49 18.94
CA GLY A 798 -16.10 -46.74 19.18
C GLY A 798 -16.55 -48.13 18.75
N GLY A 799 -17.84 -48.39 18.93
CA GLY A 799 -18.51 -49.65 18.56
C GLY A 799 -20.04 -49.52 18.68
N PHE A 800 -20.76 -50.53 18.19
CA PHE A 800 -22.23 -50.54 18.30
C PHE A 800 -22.69 -51.00 19.68
N THR A 801 -23.85 -50.52 20.13
CA THR A 801 -24.58 -51.12 21.26
C THR A 801 -25.00 -52.55 20.94
N ARG A 802 -25.28 -53.37 21.96
CA ARG A 802 -25.68 -54.79 21.75
C ARG A 802 -26.96 -54.95 20.91
N ASP A 803 -27.87 -54.00 20.98
CA ASP A 803 -29.10 -53.95 20.18
C ASP A 803 -28.88 -53.38 18.77
N GLY A 804 -27.71 -52.81 18.48
CA GLY A 804 -27.34 -52.23 17.19
C GLY A 804 -28.02 -50.88 16.88
N HIS A 805 -28.68 -50.26 17.86
CA HIS A 805 -29.42 -49.01 17.65
C HIS A 805 -28.55 -47.74 17.69
N GLU A 806 -27.38 -47.81 18.35
CA GLU A 806 -26.46 -46.69 18.44
C GLU A 806 -25.03 -47.14 18.11
N TYR A 807 -24.29 -46.25 17.45
CA TYR A 807 -22.84 -46.32 17.36
C TYR A 807 -22.23 -45.32 18.34
N VAL A 808 -21.51 -45.84 19.35
CA VAL A 808 -20.95 -45.06 20.44
C VAL A 808 -19.46 -44.82 20.20
N ILE A 809 -19.05 -43.56 20.20
CA ILE A 809 -17.68 -43.08 20.05
C ILE A 809 -17.23 -42.50 21.39
N THR A 810 -16.08 -42.93 21.90
CA THR A 810 -15.49 -42.39 23.13
C THR A 810 -14.12 -41.81 22.80
N LEU A 811 -13.99 -40.49 22.92
CA LEU A 811 -12.75 -39.77 22.64
C LEU A 811 -12.08 -39.40 23.97
N ALA A 812 -10.88 -39.95 24.21
CA ALA A 812 -10.03 -39.49 25.30
C ALA A 812 -9.56 -38.04 25.10
N PRO A 813 -9.03 -37.36 26.14
CA PRO A 813 -8.51 -36.01 26.00
C PRO A 813 -7.45 -35.93 24.89
N GLY A 814 -7.64 -34.99 23.96
CA GLY A 814 -6.78 -34.84 22.78
C GLY A 814 -6.90 -35.92 21.70
N GLN A 815 -7.75 -36.94 21.86
CA GLN A 815 -8.01 -37.96 20.84
C GLN A 815 -9.01 -37.45 19.80
N VAL A 816 -8.77 -37.81 18.54
CA VAL A 816 -9.64 -37.50 17.38
C VAL A 816 -9.79 -38.76 16.53
N THR A 817 -10.91 -38.91 15.83
CA THR A 817 -11.07 -39.96 14.82
C THR A 817 -10.16 -39.69 13.61
N PRO A 818 -9.84 -40.70 12.78
CA PRO A 818 -8.99 -40.51 11.60
C PRO A 818 -9.57 -39.57 10.53
N ALA A 819 -10.90 -39.47 10.47
CA ALA A 819 -11.67 -38.59 9.59
C ALA A 819 -13.01 -38.28 10.29
N PRO A 820 -13.73 -37.21 9.89
CA PRO A 820 -15.06 -36.95 10.42
C PRO A 820 -15.99 -38.17 10.21
N TRP A 821 -16.53 -38.70 11.29
CA TRP A 821 -17.55 -39.74 11.31
C TRP A 821 -18.88 -39.04 11.51
N VAL A 822 -19.74 -39.10 10.49
CA VAL A 822 -20.96 -38.29 10.45
C VAL A 822 -22.22 -39.13 10.56
N ASN A 823 -23.26 -38.53 11.14
CA ASN A 823 -24.62 -39.04 11.13
C ASN A 823 -25.50 -38.12 10.29
N VAL A 824 -26.32 -38.70 9.42
CA VAL A 824 -27.24 -37.96 8.54
C VAL A 824 -28.64 -38.08 9.14
N LEU A 825 -29.20 -36.94 9.54
CA LEU A 825 -30.50 -36.84 10.18
C LEU A 825 -31.43 -36.08 9.22
N ALA A 826 -32.51 -36.69 8.76
CA ALA A 826 -33.40 -36.02 7.81
C ALA A 826 -34.84 -36.55 7.86
N ASN A 827 -35.77 -35.66 7.55
CA ASN A 827 -37.13 -35.96 7.14
C ASN A 827 -37.28 -35.60 5.63
N PRO A 828 -38.47 -35.74 5.00
CA PRO A 828 -38.64 -35.44 3.57
C PRO A 828 -38.32 -34.00 3.13
N SER A 829 -38.37 -33.02 4.04
CA SER A 829 -38.25 -31.58 3.73
C SER A 829 -37.17 -30.85 4.54
N PHE A 830 -36.44 -31.52 5.43
CA PHE A 830 -35.44 -30.89 6.29
C PHE A 830 -34.40 -31.91 6.73
N GLY A 831 -33.16 -31.47 6.93
CA GLY A 831 -32.13 -32.36 7.47
C GLY A 831 -30.88 -31.64 7.96
N THR A 832 -30.04 -32.40 8.65
CA THR A 832 -28.73 -31.99 9.13
C THR A 832 -27.74 -33.16 9.04
N VAL A 833 -26.47 -32.86 8.78
CA VAL A 833 -25.36 -33.81 8.94
C VAL A 833 -24.54 -33.34 10.11
N VAL A 834 -24.27 -34.22 11.07
CA VAL A 834 -23.48 -33.90 12.27
C VAL A 834 -22.32 -34.88 12.44
N SER A 835 -21.11 -34.37 12.66
CA SER A 835 -19.90 -35.17 12.90
C SER A 835 -19.72 -35.55 14.38
N GLU A 836 -18.81 -36.47 14.65
CA GLU A 836 -18.39 -36.82 16.02
C GLU A 836 -17.74 -35.66 16.76
N SER A 837 -17.25 -34.65 16.03
CA SER A 837 -16.67 -33.45 16.62
C SER A 837 -17.71 -32.36 16.90
N GLY A 838 -18.97 -32.55 16.46
CA GLY A 838 -20.02 -31.54 16.54
C GLY A 838 -20.13 -30.64 15.32
N GLY A 839 -19.34 -30.90 14.27
CA GLY A 839 -19.43 -30.16 13.02
C GLY A 839 -20.76 -30.45 12.33
N ALA A 840 -21.60 -29.43 12.13
CA ALA A 840 -22.90 -29.60 11.50
C ALA A 840 -23.17 -28.63 10.34
N TYR A 841 -24.02 -29.07 9.41
CA TYR A 841 -24.73 -28.19 8.48
C TYR A 841 -26.16 -28.68 8.26
N THR A 842 -27.08 -27.73 8.16
CA THR A 842 -28.53 -27.95 8.15
C THR A 842 -29.13 -27.37 6.86
N TRP A 843 -30.17 -27.99 6.33
CA TRP A 843 -30.85 -27.59 5.10
C TRP A 843 -32.36 -27.80 5.16
N ALA A 844 -33.07 -27.07 4.30
CA ALA A 844 -34.48 -27.27 4.01
C ALA A 844 -34.66 -27.71 2.56
N GLU A 845 -35.48 -28.73 2.30
CA GLU A 845 -35.82 -29.34 1.01
C GLU A 845 -34.64 -29.95 0.22
N ASN A 846 -33.53 -29.24 0.06
CA ASN A 846 -32.39 -29.64 -0.74
C ASN A 846 -31.06 -29.35 -0.02
N ALA A 847 -30.28 -30.40 0.27
CA ALA A 847 -28.99 -30.32 0.97
C ALA A 847 -27.88 -29.60 0.19
N HIS A 848 -28.07 -29.36 -1.11
CA HIS A 848 -27.13 -28.63 -1.94
C HIS A 848 -27.52 -27.15 -2.09
N GLU A 849 -28.75 -26.88 -2.53
CA GLU A 849 -29.21 -25.54 -2.93
C GLU A 849 -29.73 -24.70 -1.75
N PHE A 850 -30.36 -25.33 -0.76
CA PHE A 850 -31.13 -24.65 0.30
C PHE A 850 -30.57 -24.96 1.69
N ARG A 851 -29.26 -24.75 1.84
CA ARG A 851 -28.57 -24.83 3.14
C ARG A 851 -28.93 -23.63 3.98
N LEU A 852 -29.29 -23.87 5.25
CA LEU A 852 -29.57 -22.85 6.25
C LEU A 852 -28.29 -22.43 6.97
N THR A 853 -27.38 -23.38 7.17
CA THR A 853 -26.06 -23.15 7.79
C THR A 853 -24.95 -23.60 6.84
N PRO A 854 -23.78 -22.94 6.86
CA PRO A 854 -22.71 -23.19 5.90
C PRO A 854 -22.12 -24.59 6.04
N TRP A 855 -21.81 -25.22 4.90
CA TRP A 855 -21.03 -26.46 4.83
C TRP A 855 -19.65 -26.18 4.24
N HIS A 856 -18.59 -26.42 5.01
CA HIS A 856 -17.22 -26.10 4.61
C HIS A 856 -16.47 -27.24 3.91
N ASN A 857 -16.99 -28.48 3.98
CA ASN A 857 -16.34 -29.68 3.44
C ASN A 857 -14.84 -29.77 3.79
N ASP A 858 -14.50 -29.49 5.04
CA ASP A 858 -13.12 -29.47 5.56
C ASP A 858 -12.90 -30.68 6.50
N PRO A 859 -12.27 -31.78 6.03
CA PRO A 859 -12.04 -32.96 6.85
C PRO A 859 -10.91 -32.79 7.88
N VAL A 860 -10.12 -31.71 7.80
CA VAL A 860 -8.98 -31.45 8.69
C VAL A 860 -9.48 -30.77 9.95
N GLN A 861 -10.10 -29.59 9.80
CA GLN A 861 -10.58 -28.79 10.93
C GLN A 861 -12.00 -29.16 11.34
N ASP A 862 -12.85 -29.62 10.41
CA ASP A 862 -14.27 -29.93 10.66
C ASP A 862 -15.05 -28.73 11.22
N THR A 863 -14.85 -27.58 10.57
CA THR A 863 -15.52 -26.32 10.93
C THR A 863 -17.02 -26.36 10.65
N THR A 864 -17.78 -25.59 11.43
CA THR A 864 -19.24 -25.54 11.35
C THR A 864 -19.75 -24.12 11.53
N GLY A 865 -20.90 -23.83 10.91
CA GLY A 865 -21.66 -22.62 11.17
C GLY A 865 -22.61 -22.71 12.37
N GLU A 866 -22.68 -23.87 13.03
CA GLU A 866 -23.51 -24.13 14.21
C GLU A 866 -22.61 -24.36 15.41
N ALA A 867 -22.68 -23.48 16.41
CA ALA A 867 -21.75 -23.50 17.54
C ALA A 867 -22.49 -23.32 18.85
N PHE A 868 -22.14 -24.16 19.83
CA PHE A 868 -22.59 -24.04 21.21
C PHE A 868 -21.39 -23.83 22.12
N TYR A 869 -21.47 -22.79 22.94
CA TYR A 869 -20.48 -22.48 23.97
C TYR A 869 -21.17 -22.52 25.33
N ILE A 870 -20.52 -23.16 26.29
CA ILE A 870 -20.85 -23.13 27.71
C ILE A 870 -19.74 -22.31 28.37
N ARG A 871 -20.14 -21.34 29.19
CA ARG A 871 -19.22 -20.52 29.99
C ARG A 871 -19.61 -20.64 31.46
N ASP A 872 -18.62 -20.91 32.31
CA ASP A 872 -18.80 -20.73 33.75
C ASP A 872 -18.68 -19.24 34.09
N GLU A 873 -19.76 -18.65 34.63
CA GLU A 873 -19.80 -17.23 34.99
C GLU A 873 -18.96 -16.89 36.24
N GLU A 874 -18.53 -17.89 37.03
CA GLU A 874 -17.63 -17.65 38.18
C GLU A 874 -16.16 -17.61 37.73
N THR A 875 -15.73 -18.56 36.89
CA THR A 875 -14.33 -18.72 36.49
C THR A 875 -14.00 -18.07 35.14
N GLY A 876 -15.01 -17.86 34.30
CA GLY A 876 -14.86 -17.40 32.92
C GLY A 876 -14.34 -18.45 31.94
N GLU A 877 -14.19 -19.71 32.37
CA GLU A 877 -13.80 -20.81 31.48
C GLU A 877 -14.89 -21.12 30.46
N VAL A 878 -14.48 -21.45 29.23
CA VAL A 878 -15.37 -21.71 28.10
C VAL A 878 -15.02 -23.05 27.46
N TRP A 879 -16.04 -23.88 27.25
CA TRP A 879 -15.95 -25.12 26.50
C TRP A 879 -17.24 -25.35 25.70
N SER A 880 -17.25 -26.37 24.86
CA SER A 880 -18.40 -26.77 24.04
C SER A 880 -18.93 -28.12 24.50
N PRO A 881 -20.27 -28.36 24.42
CA PRO A 881 -20.86 -29.65 24.73
C PRO A 881 -20.43 -30.76 23.73
N ALA A 882 -19.94 -30.36 22.56
CA ALA A 882 -19.27 -31.23 21.59
C ALA A 882 -17.76 -30.87 21.50
N PRO A 883 -16.90 -31.75 20.93
CA PRO A 883 -15.45 -31.51 20.89
C PRO A 883 -14.98 -30.24 20.14
N TRP A 884 -15.78 -29.69 19.23
CA TRP A 884 -15.62 -28.37 18.62
C TRP A 884 -16.92 -27.55 18.88
N PRO A 885 -16.86 -26.19 18.93
CA PRO A 885 -15.72 -25.35 18.61
C PRO A 885 -14.67 -25.09 19.71
N ALA A 886 -15.01 -25.31 20.99
CA ALA A 886 -14.08 -25.12 22.11
C ALA A 886 -13.95 -26.41 22.92
N ARG A 887 -12.90 -27.21 22.67
CA ARG A 887 -12.72 -28.51 23.31
C ARG A 887 -12.43 -28.39 24.82
N GLY A 888 -13.14 -29.15 25.65
CA GLY A 888 -12.84 -29.33 27.08
C GLY A 888 -11.64 -30.24 27.36
N ALA A 889 -11.20 -30.31 28.62
CA ALA A 889 -10.06 -31.10 29.05
C ALA A 889 -10.39 -32.58 29.32
N THR A 890 -11.66 -32.93 29.49
CA THR A 890 -12.09 -34.31 29.79
C THR A 890 -12.55 -35.09 28.54
N PRO A 891 -12.78 -36.41 28.65
CA PRO A 891 -13.30 -37.22 27.54
C PRO A 891 -14.69 -36.77 27.04
N TYR A 892 -14.96 -37.04 25.76
CA TYR A 892 -16.28 -36.89 25.16
C TYR A 892 -16.85 -38.25 24.79
N VAL A 893 -18.17 -38.42 24.95
CA VAL A 893 -18.89 -39.56 24.38
C VAL A 893 -19.93 -39.08 23.39
N ILE A 894 -19.91 -39.67 22.20
CA ILE A 894 -20.83 -39.36 21.12
C ILE A 894 -21.64 -40.61 20.78
N ARG A 895 -22.95 -40.48 20.68
CA ARG A 895 -23.86 -41.57 20.30
C ARG A 895 -24.56 -41.17 19.02
N HIS A 896 -24.26 -41.86 17.93
CA HIS A 896 -25.01 -41.74 16.68
C HIS A 896 -26.08 -42.82 16.65
N GLY A 897 -27.35 -42.41 16.79
CA GLY A 897 -28.51 -43.27 16.71
C GLY A 897 -29.31 -43.03 15.42
N PHE A 898 -30.34 -43.86 15.21
CA PHE A 898 -31.29 -43.63 14.12
C PHE A 898 -32.14 -42.40 14.40
N GLY A 899 -31.92 -41.32 13.65
CA GLY A 899 -32.70 -40.08 13.75
C GLY A 899 -32.21 -39.10 14.83
N TYR A 900 -31.13 -39.40 15.54
CA TYR A 900 -30.54 -38.48 16.51
C TYR A 900 -29.03 -38.69 16.70
N THR A 901 -28.36 -37.66 17.23
CA THR A 901 -27.01 -37.71 17.77
C THR A 901 -27.00 -37.12 19.17
N VAL A 902 -26.28 -37.74 20.09
CA VAL A 902 -26.08 -37.22 21.45
C VAL A 902 -24.61 -37.00 21.74
N PHE A 903 -24.27 -35.84 22.29
CA PHE A 903 -22.95 -35.55 22.87
C PHE A 903 -23.07 -35.50 24.38
N GLU A 904 -22.21 -36.23 25.07
CA GLU A 904 -22.11 -36.26 26.52
C GLU A 904 -20.73 -35.77 26.93
N HIS A 905 -20.70 -34.80 27.83
CA HIS A 905 -19.46 -34.21 28.31
C HIS A 905 -19.59 -33.75 29.77
N PHE A 906 -18.47 -33.77 30.48
CA PHE A 906 -18.37 -33.37 31.87
C PHE A 906 -17.15 -32.47 32.05
N GLU A 907 -17.33 -31.24 32.48
CA GLU A 907 -16.21 -30.31 32.67
C GLU A 907 -16.50 -29.42 33.88
N HIS A 908 -15.51 -29.23 34.76
CA HIS A 908 -15.60 -28.39 35.97
C HIS A 908 -16.84 -28.68 36.84
N GLY A 909 -17.18 -29.96 37.01
CA GLY A 909 -18.38 -30.37 37.77
C GLY A 909 -19.71 -30.20 37.03
N ILE A 910 -19.72 -29.70 35.80
CA ILE A 910 -20.91 -29.49 34.97
C ILE A 910 -21.03 -30.64 33.97
N VAL A 911 -22.14 -31.37 34.05
CA VAL A 911 -22.52 -32.39 33.05
C VAL A 911 -23.40 -31.74 32.00
N SER A 912 -23.03 -31.87 30.73
CA SER A 912 -23.84 -31.44 29.58
C SER A 912 -24.18 -32.62 28.69
N GLU A 913 -25.44 -32.64 28.24
CA GLU A 913 -25.92 -33.55 27.19
C GLU A 913 -26.56 -32.72 26.07
N LEU A 914 -26.02 -32.82 24.85
CA LEU A 914 -26.57 -32.15 23.66
C LEU A 914 -27.22 -33.17 22.74
N TRP A 915 -28.53 -33.02 22.52
CA TRP A 915 -29.30 -33.83 21.59
C TRP A 915 -29.53 -33.07 20.28
N VAL A 916 -29.19 -33.71 19.17
CA VAL A 916 -29.46 -33.21 17.82
C VAL A 916 -30.36 -34.21 17.12
N TYR A 917 -31.53 -33.78 16.65
CA TYR A 917 -32.49 -34.60 15.92
C TYR A 917 -33.33 -33.73 14.99
N VAL A 918 -33.96 -34.35 13.99
CA VAL A 918 -34.88 -33.68 13.07
C VAL A 918 -36.30 -34.08 13.43
N ALA A 919 -37.20 -33.09 13.55
CA ALA A 919 -38.62 -33.36 13.82
C ALA A 919 -39.22 -34.22 12.70
N MET A 920 -40.08 -35.18 13.04
CA MET A 920 -40.65 -36.08 12.04
C MET A 920 -41.77 -35.43 11.22
N ASP A 921 -42.48 -34.47 11.81
CA ASP A 921 -43.73 -33.88 11.31
C ASP A 921 -43.63 -32.39 10.98
N ALA A 922 -42.44 -31.78 11.13
CA ALA A 922 -42.19 -30.38 10.81
C ALA A 922 -40.81 -30.20 10.13
N PRO A 923 -40.69 -29.25 9.18
CA PRO A 923 -39.38 -28.74 8.78
C PRO A 923 -38.71 -27.96 9.92
#